data_AF-A0A812YBV1-F1
#
_entry.id   AF-A0A812YBV1-F1
#
_cell.length_a   1.000
_cell.length_b   1.000
_cell.length_c   1.000
_cell.angle_alpha   90.00
_cell.angle_beta   90.00
_cell.angle_gamma   90.00
#
_symmetry.space_group_name_H-M   'P 1'
#
loop_
_entity.id
_entity.type
_entity.pdbx_description
1 polymer ?
#
loop_
_entity_poly.entity_id
_entity_poly.type
_entity_poly.pdbx_seq_one_letter_code
_entity_poly.pdbx_strand_id
1 'polypeptide(L)'
;MSVACDPPLMAGNVFKHVASCFQVMWLVVLAPNAGALDANDVRAGPQDLDVNYVAEMLDKLQVFIKKQSYVTHEHFNSELKRLRGTMATLGDAPDSKILQRAVQSTEMERMEAEAAALEAMQYYHTVRAASGSTGGAPSCDFLTCGHHAVCKSEQDRAFCECVPCFSGDGFTCRPSKCLAETVYSPQLVAPYSASGTKPDPMMARDLSLSLIGRNGLVVAVRDEQRGNGGFLSIGRMKNNEILWGDWQLFSGESQAFDLTLVGMGERLLIAYRDSEKTGTGYLVSGQLDSTDLTGFKVQMGQPYLLHKSLQQRVALVALSASRAVCLHAAAEKKAGNAYLVQAHAGGISLLGKYHFGGEAPISHIATTKLSEDSFVVAYRQQPPDSREIGLTSKELSATWMGISDDDFLIVSPHQFTLEPDRPDMHHRDVALVSQNLFAYSYYSGSERKTKMSLVHVDPVSHLMKAVGDPVVLSTGYNSLVGAVSLPAGSATPSTFTYIQPAGAQSIAKVCGVSSEGRISACKDVSWAEAEVETATSIKLPDGRLLFAFQKEGTVQTRFVSAEEASAQAPARPGDCLRGEHFGGAHPRLTQRQLESAILRQCAAGRDRLDRRMAKGVQIISVLPSSEGFPKKWFRREGRRMTIRGAAEWYIPPKADGTRRMLFLHGGSYVVYAPQDAVYRSLASRLASRCGLCVLSIDYRLAPEHLFPAAFEDASAALKWIQQHGPPEDGGGTSTKKLAKDVFVCGDSAGGGLALAACLSQSAAVRRSIRGVLGLSAWADLTASTPSYDSRQWCSDTLSGDAVNAGVDRISGREEAEGYLGRGGVELHGRDWRASPFFASPQRLRSLPSVLLQVGDFELILDESVLLQQRLRKLGHPDAEVAVYPRMWHCWHQYEEGSGLGQPLLQARKALRDLASWVRVRKS
;
A
#
# COMPACT_ATOMS: atom_id res chain seq x y z
N MET A 1 -47.76 -19.80 18.80
CA MET A 1 -47.25 -18.79 19.76
C MET A 1 -46.28 -17.89 19.02
N SER A 2 -46.46 -16.57 19.11
CA SER A 2 -45.61 -15.59 18.43
C SER A 2 -44.37 -15.26 19.27
N VAL A 3 -43.19 -15.36 18.68
CA VAL A 3 -41.99 -14.64 19.13
C VAL A 3 -41.42 -13.96 17.90
N ALA A 4 -41.25 -12.64 17.96
CA ALA A 4 -40.73 -11.85 16.86
C ALA A 4 -39.21 -12.04 16.74
N CYS A 5 -38.72 -12.20 15.51
CA CYS A 5 -37.31 -12.07 15.21
C CYS A 5 -37.00 -10.61 14.86
N ASP A 6 -36.67 -9.80 15.87
CA ASP A 6 -36.00 -8.53 15.63
C ASP A 6 -34.51 -8.78 15.30
N PRO A 7 -33.95 -8.19 14.22
CA PRO A 7 -32.53 -8.30 13.91
C PRO A 7 -31.67 -7.41 14.85
N PRO A 8 -30.39 -7.74 15.09
CA PRO A 8 -29.53 -7.03 16.04
C PRO A 8 -29.16 -5.62 15.54
N LEU A 9 -29.92 -4.62 15.98
CA LEU A 9 -29.87 -3.23 15.50
C LEU A 9 -28.81 -2.34 16.22
N MET A 10 -27.84 -2.91 16.94
CA MET A 10 -27.03 -2.17 17.93
C MET A 10 -25.60 -1.80 17.50
N ALA A 11 -24.91 -2.59 16.66
CA ALA A 11 -23.54 -2.26 16.24
C ALA A 11 -23.44 -0.88 15.54
N GLY A 12 -24.46 -0.54 14.73
CA GLY A 12 -24.55 0.75 14.05
C GLY A 12 -24.84 1.96 14.96
N ASN A 13 -25.26 1.76 16.21
CA ASN A 13 -25.59 2.86 17.12
C ASN A 13 -24.35 3.39 17.87
N VAL A 14 -23.38 2.54 18.19
CA VAL A 14 -22.10 2.99 18.80
C VAL A 14 -21.35 3.90 17.83
N PHE A 15 -21.21 3.48 16.57
CA PHE A 15 -20.57 4.29 15.53
C PHE A 15 -21.28 5.64 15.31
N LYS A 16 -22.62 5.65 15.30
CA LYS A 16 -23.40 6.90 15.17
C LYS A 16 -23.22 7.84 16.38
N HIS A 17 -23.23 7.31 17.61
CA HIS A 17 -23.11 8.14 18.81
C HIS A 17 -21.68 8.70 19.01
N VAL A 18 -20.65 7.89 18.75
CA VAL A 18 -19.26 8.38 18.75
C VAL A 18 -19.06 9.46 17.69
N ALA A 19 -19.56 9.27 16.46
CA ALA A 19 -19.49 10.28 15.40
C ALA A 19 -20.18 11.61 15.79
N SER A 20 -21.32 11.57 16.50
CA SER A 20 -21.97 12.79 16.99
C SER A 20 -21.21 13.48 18.13
N CYS A 21 -20.55 12.75 19.03
CA CYS A 21 -19.67 13.36 20.04
C CYS A 21 -18.46 14.06 19.40
N PHE A 22 -17.86 13.43 18.39
CA PHE A 22 -16.78 14.04 17.60
C PHE A 22 -17.21 15.35 16.91
N GLN A 23 -18.43 15.43 16.38
CA GLN A 23 -18.96 16.67 15.77
C GLN A 23 -19.07 17.83 16.78
N VAL A 24 -19.43 17.55 18.03
CA VAL A 24 -19.56 18.59 19.08
C VAL A 24 -18.18 19.07 19.55
N MET A 25 -17.20 18.17 19.70
CA MET A 25 -15.84 18.52 20.12
C MET A 25 -15.09 19.34 19.05
N TRP A 26 -15.28 19.03 17.77
CA TRP A 26 -14.66 19.75 16.64
C TRP A 26 -15.13 21.21 16.49
N LEU A 27 -16.29 21.57 17.06
CA LEU A 27 -16.82 22.94 17.04
C LEU A 27 -16.17 23.85 18.10
N VAL A 28 -15.59 23.28 19.16
CA VAL A 28 -14.99 24.04 20.27
C VAL A 28 -13.55 24.45 19.93
N VAL A 29 -12.73 23.55 19.41
CA VAL A 29 -11.26 23.73 19.29
C VAL A 29 -10.83 24.72 18.19
N LEU A 30 -11.73 25.19 17.32
CA LEU A 30 -11.39 25.97 16.10
C LEU A 30 -11.68 27.49 16.16
N ALA A 31 -11.78 28.07 17.35
CA ALA A 31 -11.66 29.52 17.55
C ALA A 31 -10.77 29.79 18.79
N PRO A 32 -9.79 30.72 18.75
CA PRO A 32 -9.49 31.73 17.73
C PRO A 32 -8.09 31.61 17.10
N ASN A 33 -7.95 32.00 15.82
CA ASN A 33 -6.70 32.57 15.28
C ASN A 33 -6.95 33.27 13.93
N ALA A 34 -7.59 34.44 14.00
CA ALA A 34 -7.78 35.35 12.86
C ALA A 34 -7.79 36.80 13.36
N GLY A 35 -6.64 37.47 13.26
CA GLY A 35 -6.43 38.86 13.68
C GLY A 35 -4.96 39.21 13.48
N ALA A 36 -4.67 40.34 12.84
CA ALA A 36 -3.34 40.64 12.30
C ALA A 36 -2.89 42.08 12.61
N LEU A 37 -1.59 42.30 12.44
CA LEU A 37 -0.90 43.59 12.28
C LEU A 37 -0.79 44.52 13.51
N ASP A 38 0.43 45.05 13.63
CA ASP A 38 0.97 46.22 14.32
C ASP A 38 0.33 46.85 15.58
N ALA A 39 1.22 47.34 16.45
CA ALA A 39 0.88 47.91 17.73
C ALA A 39 0.37 49.37 17.63
N ASN A 40 -0.83 49.63 18.18
CA ASN A 40 -1.06 50.57 19.29
C ASN A 40 -2.57 50.70 19.62
N ASP A 41 -2.89 50.66 20.93
CA ASP A 41 -4.13 51.09 21.59
C ASP A 41 -5.51 50.90 20.89
N VAL A 42 -6.35 49.99 21.42
CA VAL A 42 -7.46 50.31 22.36
C VAL A 42 -8.19 49.00 22.76
N ARG A 43 -8.73 48.97 23.99
CA ARG A 43 -9.21 47.77 24.71
C ARG A 43 -10.50 47.13 24.15
N ALA A 44 -10.41 45.86 23.74
CA ALA A 44 -11.46 44.84 23.87
C ALA A 44 -10.81 43.44 23.88
N GLY A 45 -11.06 42.62 24.90
CA GLY A 45 -10.36 41.34 25.09
C GLY A 45 -10.91 40.18 24.22
N PRO A 46 -10.08 39.18 23.88
CA PRO A 46 -10.57 37.94 23.29
C PRO A 46 -11.36 37.13 24.32
N GLN A 47 -12.37 36.37 23.88
CA GLN A 47 -12.95 35.33 24.73
C GLN A 47 -12.00 34.13 24.73
N ASP A 48 -11.42 33.83 25.89
CA ASP A 48 -10.57 32.66 26.08
C ASP A 48 -11.36 31.38 25.80
N LEU A 49 -10.80 30.53 24.94
CA LEU A 49 -11.29 29.17 24.79
C LEU A 49 -10.77 28.37 25.99
N ASP A 50 -11.63 28.13 26.98
CA ASP A 50 -11.23 27.47 28.21
C ASP A 50 -10.76 26.02 27.94
N VAL A 51 -9.46 25.81 28.09
CA VAL A 51 -8.80 24.50 27.94
C VAL A 51 -9.40 23.47 28.91
N ASN A 52 -9.92 23.92 30.07
CA ASN A 52 -10.60 23.06 31.02
C ASN A 52 -11.92 22.50 30.46
N TYR A 53 -12.65 23.25 29.62
CA TYR A 53 -13.89 22.77 29.00
C TYR A 53 -13.64 21.66 27.98
N VAL A 54 -12.54 21.76 27.22
CA VAL A 54 -12.11 20.68 26.30
C VAL A 54 -11.68 19.44 27.09
N ALA A 55 -10.95 19.62 28.19
CA ALA A 55 -10.58 18.52 29.09
C ALA A 55 -11.81 17.84 29.74
N GLU A 56 -12.81 18.62 30.20
CA GLU A 56 -14.04 18.09 30.80
C GLU A 56 -14.92 17.34 29.78
N MET A 57 -14.97 17.82 28.53
CA MET A 57 -15.63 17.12 27.42
C MET A 57 -14.93 15.80 27.06
N LEU A 58 -13.59 15.80 27.02
CA LEU A 58 -12.78 14.59 26.84
C LEU A 58 -13.05 13.57 27.97
N ASP A 59 -13.10 14.01 29.23
CA ASP A 59 -13.34 13.13 30.37
C ASP A 59 -14.77 12.53 30.36
N LYS A 60 -15.78 13.29 29.93
CA LYS A 60 -17.13 12.75 29.68
C LYS A 60 -17.16 11.72 28.54
N LEU A 61 -16.37 11.94 27.48
CA LEU A 61 -16.20 10.96 26.40
C LEU A 61 -15.51 9.67 26.91
N GLN A 62 -14.49 9.77 27.76
CA GLN A 62 -13.82 8.61 28.37
C GLN A 62 -14.80 7.76 29.20
N VAL A 63 -15.64 8.40 30.02
CA VAL A 63 -16.68 7.72 30.81
C VAL A 63 -17.71 7.05 29.90
N PHE A 64 -18.12 7.70 28.80
CA PHE A 64 -19.04 7.12 27.83
C PHE A 64 -18.45 5.87 27.15
N ILE A 65 -17.20 5.93 26.66
CA ILE A 65 -16.52 4.79 26.02
C ILE A 65 -16.42 3.60 26.99
N LYS A 66 -15.97 3.85 28.23
CA LYS A 66 -15.87 2.80 29.27
C LYS A 66 -17.22 2.16 29.57
N LYS A 67 -18.29 2.96 29.71
CA LYS A 67 -19.65 2.46 29.97
C LYS A 67 -20.19 1.63 28.80
N GLN A 68 -19.99 2.09 27.56
CA GLN A 68 -20.48 1.39 26.38
C GLN A 68 -19.69 0.09 26.13
N SER A 69 -18.38 0.09 26.34
CA SER A 69 -17.53 -1.10 26.28
C SER A 69 -18.01 -2.17 27.28
N TYR A 70 -18.24 -1.77 28.54
CA TYR A 70 -18.75 -2.68 29.57
C TYR A 70 -20.11 -3.32 29.21
N VAL A 71 -21.08 -2.52 28.76
CA VAL A 71 -22.42 -3.02 28.34
C VAL A 71 -22.31 -3.98 27.16
N THR A 72 -21.46 -3.68 26.18
CA THR A 72 -21.22 -4.53 25.00
C THR A 72 -20.54 -5.85 25.39
N HIS A 73 -19.55 -5.81 26.29
CA HIS A 73 -18.84 -7.00 26.77
C HIS A 73 -19.76 -7.93 27.59
N GLU A 74 -20.61 -7.39 28.48
CA GLU A 74 -21.65 -8.15 29.19
C GLU A 74 -22.65 -8.81 28.22
N HIS A 75 -23.05 -8.12 27.16
CA HIS A 75 -23.95 -8.67 26.15
C HIS A 75 -23.32 -9.86 25.41
N PHE A 76 -22.07 -9.71 24.92
CA PHE A 76 -21.36 -10.81 24.26
C PHE A 76 -21.08 -11.98 25.21
N ASN A 77 -20.75 -11.74 26.47
CA ASN A 77 -20.56 -12.80 27.47
C ASN A 77 -21.86 -13.57 27.76
N SER A 78 -22.99 -12.86 27.82
CA SER A 78 -24.32 -13.48 27.97
C SER A 78 -24.67 -14.34 26.74
N GLU A 79 -24.41 -13.84 25.53
CA GLU A 79 -24.69 -14.57 24.29
C GLU A 79 -23.77 -15.78 24.10
N LEU A 80 -22.47 -15.65 24.37
CA LEU A 80 -21.54 -16.79 24.37
C LEU A 80 -21.93 -17.85 25.42
N LYS A 81 -22.42 -17.43 26.60
CA LYS A 81 -22.95 -18.34 27.62
C LYS A 81 -24.22 -19.04 27.14
N ARG A 82 -25.12 -18.34 26.45
CA ARG A 82 -26.33 -18.92 25.82
C ARG A 82 -25.96 -19.93 24.75
N LEU A 83 -25.08 -19.58 23.82
CA LEU A 83 -24.65 -20.44 22.71
C LEU A 83 -23.92 -21.68 23.21
N ARG A 84 -22.93 -21.53 24.11
CA ARG A 84 -22.20 -22.67 24.70
C ARG A 84 -23.10 -23.56 25.56
N GLY A 85 -24.05 -22.99 26.30
CA GLY A 85 -25.06 -23.76 27.03
C GLY A 85 -26.01 -24.54 26.11
N THR A 86 -26.36 -23.98 24.95
CA THR A 86 -27.17 -24.65 23.92
C THR A 86 -26.39 -25.77 23.22
N MET A 87 -25.09 -25.59 22.99
CA MET A 87 -24.22 -26.65 22.48
C MET A 87 -24.10 -27.82 23.47
N ALA A 88 -23.97 -27.53 24.76
CA ALA A 88 -23.87 -28.54 25.81
C ALA A 88 -25.13 -29.44 25.94
N THR A 89 -26.29 -28.98 25.47
CA THR A 89 -27.53 -29.78 25.45
C THR A 89 -27.81 -30.51 24.13
N LEU A 90 -27.13 -30.15 23.02
CA LEU A 90 -27.36 -30.73 21.69
C LEU A 90 -26.34 -31.82 21.28
N GLY A 91 -25.15 -31.84 21.86
CA GLY A 91 -24.12 -32.86 21.57
C GLY A 91 -23.66 -32.86 20.10
N ASP A 92 -23.59 -34.06 19.50
CA ASP A 92 -23.10 -34.31 18.13
C ASP A 92 -24.18 -34.15 17.03
N ALA A 93 -25.29 -33.46 17.32
CA ALA A 93 -26.31 -33.15 16.32
C ALA A 93 -25.75 -32.32 15.14
N PRO A 94 -26.31 -32.42 13.91
CA PRO A 94 -25.87 -31.62 12.76
C PRO A 94 -25.79 -30.10 13.02
N ASP A 95 -26.71 -29.60 13.86
CA ASP A 95 -26.81 -28.20 14.27
C ASP A 95 -25.64 -27.73 15.13
N SER A 96 -24.87 -28.65 15.73
CA SER A 96 -23.67 -28.35 16.53
C SER A 96 -22.61 -27.60 15.72
N LYS A 97 -22.47 -27.92 14.42
CA LYS A 97 -21.58 -27.19 13.49
C LYS A 97 -22.06 -25.76 13.20
N ILE A 98 -23.38 -25.53 13.19
CA ILE A 98 -23.96 -24.19 13.00
C ILE A 98 -23.72 -23.35 14.26
N LEU A 99 -23.91 -23.94 15.44
CA LEU A 99 -23.63 -23.28 16.72
C LEU A 99 -22.13 -23.00 16.92
N GLN A 100 -21.23 -23.89 16.49
CA GLN A 100 -19.78 -23.63 16.49
C GLN A 100 -19.43 -22.41 15.63
N ARG A 101 -20.00 -22.29 14.42
CA ARG A 101 -19.83 -21.11 13.55
C ARG A 101 -20.42 -19.85 14.18
N ALA A 102 -21.56 -19.94 14.86
CA ALA A 102 -22.15 -18.83 15.59
C ALA A 102 -21.25 -18.35 16.74
N VAL A 103 -20.71 -19.28 17.56
CA VAL A 103 -19.75 -18.96 18.62
C VAL A 103 -18.50 -18.28 18.05
N GLN A 104 -17.95 -18.79 16.93
CA GLN A 104 -16.82 -18.16 16.25
C GLN A 104 -17.16 -16.75 15.74
N SER A 105 -18.34 -16.52 15.16
CA SER A 105 -18.80 -15.18 14.75
C SER A 105 -18.90 -14.23 15.93
N THR A 106 -19.56 -14.65 17.02
CA THR A 106 -19.71 -13.84 18.24
C THR A 106 -18.37 -13.55 18.93
N GLU A 107 -17.42 -14.48 18.88
CA GLU A 107 -16.04 -14.24 19.36
C GLU A 107 -15.29 -13.22 18.49
N MET A 108 -15.46 -13.25 17.16
CA MET A 108 -14.90 -12.23 16.26
C MET A 108 -15.54 -10.86 16.48
N GLU A 109 -16.87 -10.77 16.52
CA GLU A 109 -17.60 -9.51 16.78
C GLU A 109 -17.23 -8.88 18.14
N ARG A 110 -16.98 -9.71 19.17
CA ARG A 110 -16.46 -9.24 20.45
C ARG A 110 -15.05 -8.64 20.32
N MET A 111 -14.16 -9.30 19.58
CA MET A 111 -12.79 -8.81 19.34
C MET A 111 -12.78 -7.49 18.54
N GLU A 112 -13.65 -7.35 17.54
CA GLU A 112 -13.81 -6.09 16.78
C GLU A 112 -14.32 -4.95 17.67
N ALA A 113 -15.30 -5.22 18.53
CA ALA A 113 -15.82 -4.22 19.47
C ALA A 113 -14.77 -3.79 20.52
N GLU A 114 -13.94 -4.72 21.00
CA GLU A 114 -12.84 -4.44 21.92
C GLU A 114 -11.72 -3.62 21.24
N ALA A 115 -11.38 -3.92 19.99
CA ALA A 115 -10.43 -3.13 19.20
C ALA A 115 -10.93 -1.68 19.00
N ALA A 116 -12.19 -1.50 18.59
CA ALA A 116 -12.78 -0.17 18.39
C ALA A 116 -12.85 0.66 19.69
N ALA A 117 -13.07 0.01 20.84
CA ALA A 117 -13.01 0.69 22.14
C ALA A 117 -11.59 1.11 22.52
N LEU A 118 -10.57 0.31 22.18
CA LEU A 118 -9.16 0.63 22.39
C LEU A 118 -8.73 1.84 21.54
N GLU A 119 -9.06 1.85 20.25
CA GLU A 119 -8.78 2.97 19.33
C GLU A 119 -9.41 4.29 19.80
N ALA A 120 -10.65 4.25 20.29
CA ALA A 120 -11.33 5.43 20.83
C ALA A 120 -10.64 5.96 22.11
N MET A 121 -10.12 5.07 22.96
CA MET A 121 -9.33 5.43 24.13
C MET A 121 -7.94 5.98 23.75
N GLN A 122 -7.29 5.41 22.74
CA GLN A 122 -6.02 5.88 22.18
C GLN A 122 -6.15 7.30 21.60
N TYR A 123 -7.25 7.58 20.89
CA TYR A 123 -7.56 8.94 20.42
C TYR A 123 -7.72 9.93 21.59
N TYR A 124 -8.54 9.59 22.59
CA TYR A 124 -8.74 10.42 23.78
C TYR A 124 -7.41 10.77 24.48
N HIS A 125 -6.57 9.76 24.73
CA HIS A 125 -5.31 9.95 25.43
C HIS A 125 -4.28 10.73 24.59
N THR A 126 -4.22 10.50 23.27
CA THR A 126 -3.37 11.26 22.34
C THR A 126 -3.76 12.73 22.31
N VAL A 127 -5.07 13.06 22.18
CA VAL A 127 -5.54 14.46 22.19
C VAL A 127 -5.32 15.12 23.55
N ARG A 128 -5.53 14.40 24.66
CA ARG A 128 -5.30 14.91 26.01
C ARG A 128 -3.84 15.29 26.25
N ALA A 129 -2.91 14.46 25.77
CA ALA A 129 -1.47 14.70 25.86
C ALA A 129 -1.01 15.84 24.93
N ALA A 130 -1.45 15.86 23.67
CA ALA A 130 -1.11 16.92 22.71
C ALA A 130 -1.67 18.31 23.11
N SER A 131 -2.73 18.35 23.93
CA SER A 131 -3.31 19.59 24.47
C SER A 131 -2.57 20.14 25.70
N GLY A 132 -1.45 19.53 26.11
CA GLY A 132 -0.62 19.98 27.24
C GLY A 132 -1.25 19.78 28.63
N SER A 133 -2.37 19.08 28.73
CA SER A 133 -3.04 18.83 30.02
C SER A 133 -2.30 17.77 30.84
N THR A 134 -2.23 17.94 32.16
CA THR A 134 -1.43 17.10 33.07
C THR A 134 -2.06 15.74 33.36
N GLY A 135 -2.12 14.88 32.35
CA GLY A 135 -2.56 13.49 32.45
C GLY A 135 -2.02 12.64 31.30
N GLY A 136 -0.83 12.06 31.49
CA GLY A 136 -0.23 11.13 30.52
C GLY A 136 -1.08 9.88 30.28
N ALA A 137 -0.89 9.23 29.13
CA ALA A 137 -1.56 7.97 28.81
C ALA A 137 -1.03 6.84 29.73
N PRO A 138 -1.84 5.82 30.10
CA PRO A 138 -1.36 4.77 31.02
C PRO A 138 -0.31 3.84 30.40
N SER A 139 -0.33 3.65 29.08
CA SER A 139 0.71 2.96 28.32
C SER A 139 0.83 3.56 26.90
N CYS A 140 1.89 3.19 26.19
CA CYS A 140 2.08 3.61 24.79
C CYS A 140 1.00 3.07 23.83
N ASP A 141 0.26 2.03 24.20
CA ASP A 141 -0.87 1.52 23.40
C ASP A 141 -2.01 2.55 23.27
N PHE A 142 -2.05 3.51 24.19
CA PHE A 142 -3.03 4.61 24.21
C PHE A 142 -2.45 5.93 23.68
N LEU A 143 -1.27 5.93 23.05
CA LEU A 143 -0.61 7.16 22.61
C LEU A 143 -0.06 7.04 21.17
N THR A 144 -0.42 7.99 20.30
CA THR A 144 0.12 8.07 18.93
C THR A 144 1.06 9.26 18.80
N CYS A 145 2.35 8.98 18.62
CA CYS A 145 3.39 10.02 18.53
C CYS A 145 3.54 10.62 17.12
N GLY A 146 4.20 11.78 17.07
CA GLY A 146 4.48 12.50 15.83
C GLY A 146 5.49 11.81 14.92
N HIS A 147 5.59 12.29 13.68
CA HIS A 147 6.63 11.85 12.75
C HIS A 147 8.01 12.19 13.34
N HIS A 148 8.94 11.23 13.32
CA HIS A 148 10.23 11.29 14.03
C HIS A 148 10.13 11.42 15.56
N ALA A 149 9.09 10.83 16.17
CA ALA A 149 9.00 10.63 17.60
C ALA A 149 8.72 9.17 17.97
N VAL A 150 9.06 8.83 19.21
CA VAL A 150 8.83 7.51 19.83
C VAL A 150 8.13 7.70 21.16
N CYS A 151 7.24 6.76 21.49
CA CYS A 151 6.61 6.75 22.80
C CYS A 151 7.57 6.16 23.86
N LYS A 152 7.71 6.85 24.98
CA LYS A 152 8.35 6.34 26.20
C LYS A 152 7.30 6.21 27.31
N SER A 153 7.59 5.38 28.30
CA SER A 153 6.77 5.25 29.50
C SER A 153 7.66 5.29 30.74
N GLU A 154 7.32 6.16 31.68
CA GLU A 154 7.94 6.28 33.00
C GLU A 154 6.84 6.41 34.06
N GLN A 155 6.99 5.73 35.20
CA GLN A 155 6.11 5.87 36.37
C GLN A 155 4.60 5.80 36.03
N ASP A 156 4.19 4.73 35.34
CA ASP A 156 2.81 4.47 34.86
C ASP A 156 2.21 5.57 33.97
N ARG A 157 3.06 6.34 33.27
CA ARG A 157 2.65 7.36 32.30
C ARG A 157 3.49 7.29 31.03
N ALA A 158 2.80 7.36 29.89
CA ALA A 158 3.37 7.38 28.56
C ALA A 158 3.33 8.79 27.95
N PHE A 159 4.42 9.15 27.28
CA PHE A 159 4.65 10.43 26.61
C PHE A 159 5.46 10.22 25.33
N CYS A 160 5.41 11.19 24.41
CA CYS A 160 6.18 11.14 23.17
C CYS A 160 7.48 11.93 23.30
N GLU A 161 8.55 11.44 22.68
CA GLU A 161 9.85 12.11 22.63
C GLU A 161 10.41 12.02 21.20
N CYS A 162 11.03 13.09 20.70
CA CYS A 162 11.64 13.07 19.37
C CYS A 162 12.82 12.10 19.31
N VAL A 163 12.96 11.38 18.20
CA VAL A 163 14.12 10.50 17.96
C VAL A 163 15.40 11.32 17.78
N PRO A 164 16.59 10.73 17.98
CA PRO A 164 17.86 11.42 17.76
C PRO A 164 17.91 12.13 16.40
N CYS A 165 18.57 13.29 16.37
CA CYS A 165 18.55 14.23 15.26
C CYS A 165 17.20 14.91 14.97
N PHE A 166 16.22 14.83 15.87
CA PHE A 166 15.01 15.65 15.81
C PHE A 166 14.73 16.28 17.18
N SER A 167 14.15 17.48 17.18
CA SER A 167 13.77 18.20 18.40
C SER A 167 12.35 18.76 18.31
N GLY A 168 11.65 18.80 19.45
CA GLY A 168 10.22 19.10 19.50
C GLY A 168 9.55 18.51 20.74
N ASP A 169 8.22 18.47 20.74
CA ASP A 169 7.35 18.03 21.84
C ASP A 169 6.93 16.56 21.76
N GLY A 170 7.51 15.79 20.84
CA GLY A 170 7.14 14.39 20.58
C GLY A 170 5.88 14.20 19.71
N PHE A 171 5.09 15.24 19.47
CA PHE A 171 3.99 15.22 18.48
C PHE A 171 4.35 15.99 17.21
N THR A 172 5.29 16.93 17.30
CA THR A 172 5.87 17.72 16.21
C THR A 172 7.40 17.75 16.36
N CYS A 173 8.11 16.91 15.62
CA CYS A 173 9.57 16.81 15.69
C CYS A 173 10.23 17.36 14.42
N ARG A 174 11.24 18.22 14.57
CA ARG A 174 11.93 18.92 13.47
C ARG A 174 13.41 18.52 13.39
N PRO A 175 14.01 18.41 12.19
CA PRO A 175 15.41 18.02 12.04
C PRO A 175 16.39 18.89 12.84
N SER A 176 17.35 18.24 13.48
CA SER A 176 18.52 18.80 14.16
C SER A 176 19.79 18.05 13.71
N LYS A 177 20.98 18.51 14.09
CA LYS A 177 22.24 17.98 13.55
C LYS A 177 22.53 16.54 14.05
N CYS A 178 22.48 15.56 13.15
CA CYS A 178 23.02 14.22 13.40
C CYS A 178 24.55 14.20 13.49
N LEU A 179 25.07 13.32 14.35
CA LEU A 179 26.32 12.59 14.14
C LEU A 179 25.94 11.15 13.76
N ALA A 180 26.56 10.59 12.72
CA ALA A 180 25.95 9.51 11.92
C ALA A 180 26.42 8.07 12.22
N GLU A 181 27.05 7.81 13.37
CA GLU A 181 27.85 6.57 13.56
C GLU A 181 27.25 5.48 14.46
N THR A 182 26.05 5.66 15.05
CA THR A 182 25.54 4.76 16.11
C THR A 182 24.38 3.82 15.72
N VAL A 183 23.78 3.93 14.53
CA VAL A 183 22.43 3.37 14.28
C VAL A 183 22.40 1.98 13.63
N TYR A 184 23.49 1.48 13.03
CA TYR A 184 23.50 0.26 12.20
C TYR A 184 24.56 -0.80 12.55
N SER A 185 25.18 -0.69 13.74
CA SER A 185 26.15 -1.67 14.23
C SER A 185 25.48 -3.01 14.59
N PRO A 186 26.16 -4.17 14.45
CA PRO A 186 25.66 -5.45 14.92
C PRO A 186 25.30 -5.44 16.41
N GLN A 187 24.09 -5.87 16.75
CA GLN A 187 23.57 -6.00 18.11
C GLN A 187 23.70 -7.45 18.57
N LEU A 188 24.23 -7.70 19.76
CA LEU A 188 24.32 -9.06 20.32
C LEU A 188 22.94 -9.58 20.72
N VAL A 189 22.65 -10.84 20.40
CA VAL A 189 21.51 -11.57 20.97
C VAL A 189 21.91 -12.08 22.36
N ALA A 190 21.99 -11.15 23.31
CA ALA A 190 22.47 -11.35 24.66
C ALA A 190 21.32 -11.37 25.68
N PRO A 191 21.44 -12.14 26.79
CA PRO A 191 20.48 -12.12 27.88
C PRO A 191 20.46 -10.77 28.60
N TYR A 192 19.34 -10.43 29.24
CA TYR A 192 19.21 -9.24 30.09
C TYR A 192 19.86 -9.49 31.45
N SER A 193 21.19 -9.54 31.48
CA SER A 193 21.95 -9.74 32.72
C SER A 193 21.89 -8.49 33.61
N ALA A 194 21.03 -8.52 34.63
CA ALA A 194 20.97 -7.51 35.68
C ALA A 194 22.25 -7.43 36.55
N SER A 195 23.23 -8.33 36.35
CA SER A 195 24.47 -8.42 37.14
C SER A 195 25.74 -7.95 36.40
N GLY A 196 25.64 -7.47 35.15
CA GLY A 196 26.75 -6.83 34.44
C GLY A 196 27.91 -7.75 34.04
N THR A 197 27.73 -9.06 34.09
CA THR A 197 28.70 -10.06 33.59
C THR A 197 28.66 -10.15 32.07
N LYS A 198 29.81 -10.50 31.44
CA LYS A 198 29.86 -10.77 29.99
C LYS A 198 28.86 -11.88 29.61
N PRO A 199 28.18 -11.77 28.45
CA PRO A 199 27.33 -12.84 27.96
C PRO A 199 28.14 -14.09 27.70
N ASP A 200 27.59 -15.23 28.10
CA ASP A 200 28.17 -16.56 27.94
C ASP A 200 28.18 -16.91 26.42
N PRO A 201 29.30 -17.37 25.83
CA PRO A 201 29.38 -17.62 24.39
C PRO A 201 28.39 -18.70 23.95
N MET A 202 28.00 -18.66 22.68
CA MET A 202 27.04 -19.59 22.11
C MET A 202 27.40 -19.91 20.66
N MET A 203 27.74 -21.17 20.40
CA MET A 203 28.20 -21.64 19.10
C MET A 203 27.02 -22.12 18.27
N ALA A 204 26.21 -21.16 17.83
CA ALA A 204 25.08 -21.41 16.95
C ALA A 204 25.56 -21.94 15.59
N ARG A 205 25.27 -23.21 15.29
CA ARG A 205 25.55 -23.85 13.99
C ARG A 205 24.34 -23.79 13.06
N ASP A 206 23.16 -24.05 13.62
CA ASP A 206 21.89 -23.84 12.93
C ASP A 206 21.23 -22.60 13.53
N LEU A 207 20.60 -21.79 12.67
CA LEU A 207 20.03 -20.49 13.03
C LEU A 207 18.76 -20.24 12.20
N SER A 208 17.68 -19.80 12.86
CA SER A 208 16.42 -19.44 12.21
C SER A 208 15.77 -18.26 12.91
N LEU A 209 15.21 -17.32 12.14
CA LEU A 209 14.65 -16.05 12.61
C LEU A 209 13.21 -15.90 12.09
N SER A 210 12.31 -15.39 12.91
CA SER A 210 10.92 -15.10 12.51
C SER A 210 10.31 -13.93 13.28
N LEU A 211 9.21 -13.37 12.74
CA LEU A 211 8.34 -12.42 13.44
C LEU A 211 7.43 -13.18 14.43
N ILE A 212 7.06 -12.56 15.55
CA ILE A 212 6.05 -13.10 16.48
C ILE A 212 5.27 -11.97 17.17
N GLY A 213 3.95 -12.13 17.32
CA GLY A 213 3.05 -11.06 17.77
C GLY A 213 3.07 -9.84 16.83
N ARG A 214 2.77 -8.65 17.36
CA ARG A 214 2.77 -7.40 16.57
C ARG A 214 4.20 -6.85 16.32
N ASN A 215 5.01 -6.72 17.38
CA ASN A 215 6.36 -6.12 17.35
C ASN A 215 7.46 -7.05 17.91
N GLY A 216 7.20 -8.36 17.97
CA GLY A 216 8.16 -9.34 18.47
C GLY A 216 8.96 -10.01 17.36
N LEU A 217 10.14 -10.46 17.75
CA LEU A 217 11.08 -11.26 16.97
C LEU A 217 11.35 -12.54 17.75
N VAL A 218 11.73 -13.60 17.05
CA VAL A 218 12.21 -14.83 17.67
C VAL A 218 13.38 -15.38 16.88
N VAL A 219 14.49 -15.62 17.56
CA VAL A 219 15.67 -16.33 17.04
C VAL A 219 15.72 -17.69 17.71
N ALA A 220 15.86 -18.75 16.93
CA ALA A 220 16.16 -20.10 17.41
C ALA A 220 17.52 -20.58 16.88
N VAL A 221 18.25 -21.30 17.74
CA VAL A 221 19.62 -21.78 17.49
C VAL A 221 19.81 -23.24 17.91
N ARG A 222 20.74 -23.93 17.24
CA ARG A 222 21.39 -25.14 17.79
C ARG A 222 22.77 -24.74 18.27
N ASP A 223 23.03 -24.91 19.56
CA ASP A 223 24.32 -24.61 20.16
C ASP A 223 25.19 -25.86 20.31
N GLU A 224 26.31 -25.89 19.62
CA GLU A 224 27.28 -26.99 19.66
C GLU A 224 27.93 -27.14 21.05
N GLN A 225 28.17 -26.04 21.77
CA GLN A 225 28.80 -26.10 23.10
C GLN A 225 27.86 -26.66 24.16
N ARG A 226 26.55 -26.39 24.05
CA ARG A 226 25.50 -26.92 24.95
C ARG A 226 24.88 -28.20 24.37
N GLY A 227 25.73 -29.13 23.94
CA GLY A 227 25.36 -30.51 23.60
C GLY A 227 24.53 -30.70 22.32
N ASN A 228 24.51 -29.71 21.42
CA ASN A 228 23.58 -29.60 20.28
C ASN A 228 22.11 -29.36 20.68
N GLY A 229 21.87 -28.81 21.87
CA GLY A 229 20.54 -28.39 22.31
C GLY A 229 19.97 -27.22 21.51
N GLY A 230 18.63 -27.17 21.44
CA GLY A 230 17.87 -26.14 20.74
C GLY A 230 17.39 -25.05 21.70
N PHE A 231 17.83 -23.81 21.48
CA PHE A 231 17.47 -22.65 22.30
C PHE A 231 16.77 -21.57 21.47
N LEU A 232 15.86 -20.81 22.06
CA LEU A 232 15.24 -19.64 21.44
C LEU A 232 15.33 -18.40 22.34
N SER A 233 15.39 -17.21 21.75
CA SER A 233 15.26 -15.93 22.44
C SER A 233 14.19 -15.10 21.73
N ILE A 234 13.37 -14.41 22.52
CA ILE A 234 12.39 -13.45 22.03
C ILE A 234 13.01 -12.06 22.04
N GLY A 235 12.96 -11.39 20.91
CA GLY A 235 13.30 -9.98 20.76
C GLY A 235 12.04 -9.12 20.78
N ARG A 236 12.12 -7.93 21.38
CA ARG A 236 11.11 -6.88 21.22
C ARG A 236 11.76 -5.69 20.54
N MET A 237 11.23 -5.30 19.39
CA MET A 237 11.70 -4.13 18.66
C MET A 237 11.27 -2.87 19.40
N LYS A 238 12.25 -2.05 19.80
CA LYS A 238 12.02 -0.74 20.42
C LYS A 238 12.95 0.26 19.73
N ASN A 239 12.38 1.16 18.93
CA ASN A 239 13.12 2.07 18.05
C ASN A 239 13.94 1.29 16.99
N ASN A 240 15.26 1.54 16.90
CA ASN A 240 16.20 0.81 16.04
C ASN A 240 17.03 -0.23 16.83
N GLU A 241 16.60 -0.57 18.03
CA GLU A 241 17.24 -1.57 18.90
C GLU A 241 16.29 -2.74 19.12
N ILE A 242 16.88 -3.93 19.30
CA ILE A 242 16.15 -5.14 19.67
C ILE A 242 16.55 -5.49 21.09
N LEU A 243 15.59 -5.36 22.01
CA LEU A 243 15.75 -5.86 23.36
C LEU A 243 15.54 -7.37 23.31
N TRP A 244 16.58 -8.15 23.56
CA TRP A 244 16.52 -9.62 23.61
C TRP A 244 16.27 -10.10 25.02
N GLY A 245 15.34 -11.06 25.16
CA GLY A 245 15.12 -11.80 26.38
C GLY A 245 16.05 -13.01 26.52
N ASP A 246 15.98 -13.67 27.66
CA ASP A 246 16.86 -14.81 27.96
C ASP A 246 16.58 -16.02 27.06
N TRP A 247 17.64 -16.80 26.83
CA TRP A 247 17.58 -18.04 26.05
C TRP A 247 16.76 -19.11 26.76
N GLN A 248 15.73 -19.61 26.08
CA GLN A 248 14.82 -20.66 26.52
C GLN A 248 15.12 -21.96 25.76
N LEU A 249 15.42 -23.02 26.48
CA LEU A 249 15.60 -24.37 25.92
C LEU A 249 14.25 -24.90 25.41
N PHE A 250 14.16 -25.26 24.13
CA PHE A 250 12.94 -25.82 23.53
C PHE A 250 13.05 -27.31 23.19
N SER A 251 14.26 -27.86 23.00
CA SER A 251 14.43 -29.26 22.61
C SER A 251 14.46 -30.24 23.79
N GLY A 252 14.47 -29.74 25.03
CA GLY A 252 14.66 -30.54 26.23
C GLY A 252 16.01 -31.26 26.20
N GLU A 253 16.02 -32.56 26.45
CA GLU A 253 17.23 -33.41 26.35
C GLU A 253 17.58 -33.79 24.90
N SER A 254 16.71 -33.48 23.92
CA SER A 254 16.98 -33.79 22.50
C SER A 254 17.98 -32.81 21.90
N GLN A 255 18.80 -33.31 20.98
CA GLN A 255 19.55 -32.48 20.04
C GLN A 255 18.59 -31.85 19.01
N ALA A 256 18.98 -30.73 18.39
CA ALA A 256 18.11 -29.90 17.56
C ALA A 256 18.72 -29.54 16.19
N PHE A 257 19.16 -30.54 15.43
CA PHE A 257 19.75 -30.32 14.10
C PHE A 257 18.73 -29.84 13.07
N ASP A 258 19.22 -29.15 12.04
CA ASP A 258 18.50 -28.58 10.89
C ASP A 258 17.25 -27.78 11.29
N LEU A 259 17.34 -27.04 12.40
CA LEU A 259 16.17 -26.37 12.97
C LEU A 259 15.56 -25.34 12.00
N THR A 260 14.25 -25.22 12.04
CA THR A 260 13.47 -24.25 11.25
C THR A 260 12.33 -23.73 12.10
N LEU A 261 12.13 -22.41 12.07
CA LEU A 261 11.18 -21.69 12.91
C LEU A 261 10.25 -20.86 12.02
N VAL A 262 8.95 -20.86 12.33
CA VAL A 262 8.00 -19.90 11.78
C VAL A 262 7.06 -19.38 12.87
N GLY A 263 6.85 -18.06 12.90
CA GLY A 263 5.85 -17.41 13.73
C GLY A 263 4.48 -17.30 13.06
N MET A 264 3.43 -17.30 13.86
CA MET A 264 2.02 -17.36 13.46
C MET A 264 1.19 -16.54 14.45
N GLY A 265 1.14 -15.22 14.26
CA GLY A 265 0.57 -14.32 15.27
C GLY A 265 1.32 -14.47 16.59
N GLU A 266 0.61 -14.70 17.70
CA GLU A 266 1.22 -14.92 19.03
C GLU A 266 1.75 -16.35 19.25
N ARG A 267 1.75 -17.19 18.21
CA ARG A 267 2.26 -18.57 18.25
C ARG A 267 3.53 -18.71 17.41
N LEU A 268 4.26 -19.79 17.65
CA LEU A 268 5.36 -20.24 16.82
C LEU A 268 5.29 -21.75 16.60
N LEU A 269 6.01 -22.21 15.58
CA LEU A 269 6.23 -23.62 15.28
C LEU A 269 7.70 -23.82 14.94
N ILE A 270 8.34 -24.77 15.61
CA ILE A 270 9.73 -25.18 15.38
C ILE A 270 9.74 -26.62 14.85
N ALA A 271 10.52 -26.87 13.82
CA ALA A 271 10.87 -28.20 13.34
C ALA A 271 12.38 -28.44 13.56
N TYR A 272 12.76 -29.63 14.03
CA TYR A 272 14.16 -30.04 14.16
C TYR A 272 14.29 -31.57 14.10
N ARG A 273 15.51 -32.09 14.06
CA ARG A 273 15.81 -33.53 14.17
C ARG A 273 16.82 -33.82 15.28
N ASP A 274 16.69 -34.97 15.91
CA ASP A 274 17.54 -35.42 17.03
C ASP A 274 18.96 -35.88 16.63
N SER A 275 19.29 -35.94 15.34
CA SER A 275 20.58 -36.44 14.84
C SER A 275 21.05 -35.77 13.55
N GLU A 276 22.36 -35.52 13.45
CA GLU A 276 23.06 -34.89 12.32
C GLU A 276 22.87 -35.61 10.96
N LYS A 277 22.58 -36.91 10.96
CA LYS A 277 22.52 -37.73 9.73
C LYS A 277 21.12 -38.23 9.41
N THR A 278 20.63 -39.20 10.17
CA THR A 278 19.26 -39.73 10.06
C THR A 278 18.71 -39.82 11.46
N GLY A 279 17.60 -39.14 11.73
CA GLY A 279 17.06 -39.00 13.07
C GLY A 279 15.53 -38.84 13.09
N THR A 280 14.98 -38.83 14.30
CA THR A 280 13.58 -38.50 14.53
C THR A 280 13.39 -37.00 14.34
N GLY A 281 12.48 -36.64 13.45
CA GLY A 281 11.97 -35.28 13.30
C GLY A 281 10.89 -34.97 14.32
N TYR A 282 10.97 -33.81 14.93
CA TYR A 282 9.99 -33.27 15.87
C TYR A 282 9.43 -31.95 15.35
N LEU A 283 8.16 -31.71 15.64
CA LEU A 283 7.54 -30.39 15.61
C LEU A 283 7.19 -29.96 17.03
N VAL A 284 7.48 -28.72 17.40
CA VAL A 284 7.13 -28.13 18.71
C VAL A 284 6.39 -26.82 18.47
N SER A 285 5.17 -26.70 19.00
CA SER A 285 4.47 -25.42 19.04
C SER A 285 4.95 -24.60 20.23
N GLY A 286 4.81 -23.28 20.12
CA GLY A 286 4.93 -22.37 21.25
C GLY A 286 3.87 -21.28 21.17
N GLN A 287 3.50 -20.70 22.30
CA GLN A 287 2.65 -19.53 22.39
C GLN A 287 3.28 -18.51 23.34
N LEU A 288 3.25 -17.22 22.98
CA LEU A 288 3.69 -16.15 23.88
C LEU A 288 2.95 -16.26 25.22
N ASP A 289 3.69 -16.22 26.31
CA ASP A 289 3.12 -16.34 27.66
C ASP A 289 2.38 -15.04 28.01
N SER A 290 1.05 -15.11 28.07
CA SER A 290 0.20 -13.97 28.42
C SER A 290 0.27 -13.58 29.91
N THR A 291 0.93 -14.39 30.75
CA THR A 291 1.20 -14.09 32.16
C THR A 291 2.58 -13.46 32.37
N ASP A 292 3.47 -13.54 31.38
CA ASP A 292 4.78 -12.89 31.42
C ASP A 292 4.66 -11.40 31.08
N LEU A 293 4.63 -10.57 32.13
CA LEU A 293 4.62 -9.10 32.02
C LEU A 293 5.88 -8.54 31.30
N THR A 294 6.95 -9.32 31.16
CA THR A 294 8.12 -8.90 30.37
C THR A 294 7.92 -9.12 28.86
N GLY A 295 6.99 -10.00 28.48
CA GLY A 295 6.67 -10.31 27.10
C GLY A 295 7.79 -11.02 26.33
N PHE A 296 8.73 -11.68 27.02
CA PHE A 296 9.89 -12.37 26.43
C PHE A 296 9.79 -13.90 26.51
N LYS A 297 8.80 -14.45 27.21
CA LYS A 297 8.63 -15.90 27.38
C LYS A 297 7.67 -16.53 26.39
N VAL A 298 7.94 -17.79 26.06
CA VAL A 298 7.08 -18.65 25.26
C VAL A 298 6.76 -19.90 26.07
N GLN A 299 5.47 -20.17 26.25
CA GLN A 299 5.03 -21.48 26.71
C GLN A 299 5.15 -22.47 25.56
N MET A 300 6.05 -23.45 25.70
CA MET A 300 6.26 -24.50 24.70
C MET A 300 5.26 -25.65 24.89
N GLY A 301 4.70 -26.12 23.77
CA GLY A 301 3.82 -27.27 23.70
C GLY A 301 4.59 -28.59 23.68
N GLN A 302 3.88 -29.72 23.74
CA GLN A 302 4.50 -31.05 23.68
C GLN A 302 5.08 -31.35 22.29
N PRO A 303 6.30 -31.94 22.20
CA PRO A 303 6.87 -32.35 20.92
C PRO A 303 6.03 -33.39 20.19
N TYR A 304 5.63 -33.07 18.96
CA TYR A 304 4.94 -33.95 18.04
C TYR A 304 5.97 -34.69 17.17
N LEU A 305 5.96 -36.02 17.21
CA LEU A 305 6.82 -36.85 16.35
C LEU A 305 6.36 -36.76 14.90
N LEU A 306 7.16 -36.10 14.06
CA LEU A 306 6.88 -35.88 12.64
C LEU A 306 7.18 -37.13 11.80
N HIS A 307 8.39 -37.67 11.95
CA HIS A 307 8.87 -38.85 11.22
C HIS A 307 10.11 -39.45 11.91
N LYS A 308 10.29 -40.78 11.90
CA LYS A 308 11.42 -41.44 12.60
C LYS A 308 12.76 -41.44 11.86
N SER A 309 12.71 -41.19 10.55
CA SER A 309 13.85 -41.33 9.63
C SER A 309 13.93 -40.10 8.72
N LEU A 310 14.04 -38.90 9.31
CA LEU A 310 14.37 -37.67 8.56
C LEU A 310 15.87 -37.60 8.31
N GLN A 311 16.24 -37.22 7.09
CA GLN A 311 17.64 -37.06 6.68
C GLN A 311 18.05 -35.61 6.44
N GLN A 312 17.08 -34.68 6.46
CA GLN A 312 17.25 -33.31 6.02
C GLN A 312 16.29 -32.35 6.73
N ARG A 313 16.64 -31.07 6.71
CA ARG A 313 15.82 -29.92 7.09
C ARG A 313 14.36 -30.02 6.64
N VAL A 314 13.47 -29.73 7.58
CA VAL A 314 12.04 -29.55 7.37
C VAL A 314 11.78 -28.09 6.98
N ALA A 315 11.04 -27.84 5.90
CA ALA A 315 10.58 -26.49 5.59
C ALA A 315 9.20 -26.22 6.21
N LEU A 316 8.98 -25.00 6.71
CA LEU A 316 7.74 -24.57 7.35
C LEU A 316 7.16 -23.34 6.64
N VAL A 317 5.86 -23.36 6.36
CA VAL A 317 5.14 -22.24 5.73
C VAL A 317 3.93 -21.87 6.60
N ALA A 318 3.89 -20.64 7.12
CA ALA A 318 2.74 -20.14 7.88
C ALA A 318 1.59 -19.73 6.95
N LEU A 319 0.39 -20.24 7.23
CA LEU A 319 -0.85 -19.92 6.52
C LEU A 319 -1.70 -18.90 7.30
N SER A 320 -1.77 -19.04 8.63
CA SER A 320 -2.56 -18.17 9.49
C SER A 320 -1.98 -18.11 10.92
N ALA A 321 -2.63 -17.38 11.84
CA ALA A 321 -2.24 -17.30 13.26
C ALA A 321 -2.34 -18.61 14.08
N SER A 322 -2.60 -19.74 13.42
CA SER A 322 -2.51 -21.08 14.04
C SER A 322 -2.19 -22.22 13.08
N ARG A 323 -2.19 -22.02 11.75
CA ARG A 323 -1.98 -23.10 10.77
C ARG A 323 -0.71 -22.91 9.96
N ALA A 324 -0.02 -24.02 9.70
CA ALA A 324 1.17 -24.08 8.85
C ALA A 324 1.18 -25.35 7.99
N VAL A 325 1.99 -25.33 6.92
CA VAL A 325 2.39 -26.52 6.18
C VAL A 325 3.82 -26.90 6.59
N CYS A 326 4.00 -28.17 6.92
CA CYS A 326 5.28 -28.78 7.24
C CYS A 326 5.71 -29.70 6.08
N LEU A 327 6.85 -29.39 5.45
CA LEU A 327 7.35 -30.06 4.25
C LEU A 327 8.62 -30.84 4.57
N HIS A 328 8.62 -32.15 4.31
CA HIS A 328 9.76 -33.01 4.65
C HIS A 328 9.97 -34.17 3.64
N ALA A 329 11.21 -34.64 3.59
CA ALA A 329 11.62 -35.85 2.87
C ALA A 329 11.95 -36.96 3.88
N ALA A 330 11.50 -38.18 3.62
CA ALA A 330 11.73 -39.35 4.48
C ALA A 330 12.68 -40.33 3.80
N ALA A 331 13.53 -41.02 4.58
CA ALA A 331 14.47 -42.01 4.05
C ALA A 331 13.78 -43.20 3.35
N GLU A 332 12.69 -43.69 3.95
CA GLU A 332 11.98 -44.90 3.52
C GLU A 332 10.99 -44.63 2.37
N LYS A 333 10.32 -43.48 2.43
CA LYS A 333 9.44 -43.00 1.36
C LYS A 333 10.17 -41.89 0.61
N LYS A 334 10.84 -42.29 -0.47
CA LYS A 334 11.56 -41.47 -1.47
C LYS A 334 10.64 -40.47 -2.22
N ALA A 335 9.73 -39.78 -1.54
CA ALA A 335 8.80 -38.80 -2.10
C ALA A 335 8.60 -37.65 -1.10
N GLY A 336 8.18 -36.48 -1.60
CA GLY A 336 7.89 -35.33 -0.74
C GLY A 336 6.62 -35.53 0.06
N ASN A 337 6.64 -35.08 1.32
CA ASN A 337 5.50 -35.14 2.23
C ASN A 337 5.19 -33.72 2.71
N ALA A 338 3.93 -33.31 2.57
CA ALA A 338 3.41 -32.03 3.05
C ALA A 338 2.33 -32.31 4.09
N TYR A 339 2.53 -31.90 5.33
CA TYR A 339 1.57 -32.06 6.42
C TYR A 339 0.95 -30.70 6.75
N LEU A 340 -0.37 -30.60 6.62
CA LEU A 340 -1.12 -29.44 7.08
C LEU A 340 -1.35 -29.58 8.59
N VAL A 341 -0.83 -28.65 9.38
CA VAL A 341 -0.85 -28.73 10.86
C VAL A 341 -1.48 -27.48 11.47
N GLN A 342 -2.07 -27.65 12.65
CA GLN A 342 -2.58 -26.57 13.49
C GLN A 342 -1.86 -26.57 14.84
N ALA A 343 -1.20 -25.46 15.16
CA ALA A 343 -0.54 -25.21 16.43
C ALA A 343 -1.51 -24.61 17.46
N HIS A 344 -1.48 -25.13 18.68
CA HIS A 344 -2.20 -24.63 19.84
C HIS A 344 -1.27 -24.64 21.07
N ALA A 345 -1.67 -23.97 22.16
CA ALA A 345 -0.83 -23.73 23.34
C ALA A 345 -0.16 -25.00 23.91
N GLY A 346 -0.88 -26.13 23.91
CA GLY A 346 -0.38 -27.40 24.46
C GLY A 346 0.30 -28.33 23.46
N GLY A 347 0.27 -28.05 22.15
CA GLY A 347 0.80 -28.97 21.14
C GLY A 347 0.33 -28.71 19.71
N ILE A 348 0.30 -29.77 18.90
CA ILE A 348 0.05 -29.71 17.46
C ILE A 348 -1.01 -30.76 17.08
N SER A 349 -1.98 -30.35 16.28
CA SER A 349 -2.97 -31.20 15.63
C SER A 349 -2.68 -31.33 14.14
N LEU A 350 -2.69 -32.55 13.60
CA LEU A 350 -2.50 -32.80 12.17
C LEU A 350 -3.85 -32.76 11.44
N LEU A 351 -4.00 -31.86 10.48
CA LEU A 351 -5.23 -31.68 9.70
C LEU A 351 -5.25 -32.51 8.41
N GLY A 352 -4.08 -32.75 7.79
CA GLY A 352 -4.00 -33.56 6.56
C GLY A 352 -2.58 -33.93 6.15
N LYS A 353 -2.45 -34.99 5.36
CA LYS A 353 -1.19 -35.47 4.77
C LYS A 353 -1.31 -35.50 3.25
N TYR A 354 -0.31 -34.93 2.58
CA TYR A 354 -0.26 -34.77 1.13
C TYR A 354 1.14 -35.16 0.63
N HIS A 355 1.26 -35.46 -0.67
CA HIS A 355 2.51 -35.86 -1.29
C HIS A 355 2.86 -34.95 -2.48
N PHE A 356 4.15 -34.76 -2.75
CA PHE A 356 4.65 -33.94 -3.85
C PHE A 356 5.99 -34.45 -4.38
N GLY A 357 6.38 -34.01 -5.58
CA GLY A 357 7.64 -34.43 -6.21
C GLY A 357 7.63 -35.84 -6.82
N GLY A 358 6.45 -36.39 -7.12
CA GLY A 358 6.31 -37.71 -7.76
C GLY A 358 6.82 -38.86 -6.90
N GLU A 359 7.22 -39.96 -7.54
CA GLU A 359 7.70 -41.19 -6.88
C GLU A 359 9.22 -41.21 -6.62
N ALA A 360 9.94 -40.15 -6.99
CA ALA A 360 11.40 -40.12 -7.01
C ALA A 360 12.01 -39.28 -5.86
N PRO A 361 13.16 -39.69 -5.27
CA PRO A 361 13.67 -39.12 -4.02
C PRO A 361 13.86 -37.62 -4.07
N ILE A 362 13.18 -36.88 -3.19
CA ILE A 362 13.37 -35.43 -3.07
C ILE A 362 14.34 -35.05 -1.94
N SER A 363 14.99 -33.89 -2.10
CA SER A 363 15.93 -33.34 -1.12
C SER A 363 16.06 -31.81 -1.24
N HIS A 364 16.69 -31.17 -0.27
CA HIS A 364 16.99 -29.72 -0.22
C HIS A 364 15.74 -28.86 -0.47
N ILE A 365 14.76 -28.94 0.42
CA ILE A 365 13.49 -28.22 0.29
C ILE A 365 13.68 -26.75 0.66
N ALA A 366 13.24 -25.83 -0.21
CA ALA A 366 13.15 -24.39 0.04
C ALA A 366 11.76 -23.87 -0.37
N THR A 367 11.27 -22.80 0.26
CA THR A 367 9.87 -22.35 0.11
C THR A 367 9.70 -20.85 0.16
N THR A 368 8.77 -20.30 -0.63
CA THR A 368 8.37 -18.90 -0.55
C THR A 368 6.87 -18.73 -0.77
N LYS A 369 6.21 -17.85 0.00
CA LYS A 369 4.78 -17.50 -0.18
C LYS A 369 4.62 -16.65 -1.44
N LEU A 370 3.59 -16.93 -2.24
CA LEU A 370 3.15 -16.10 -3.37
C LEU A 370 1.96 -15.20 -2.99
N SER A 371 1.09 -15.69 -2.11
CA SER A 371 -0.03 -14.99 -1.50
C SER A 371 -0.24 -15.52 -0.07
N GLU A 372 -1.31 -15.12 0.62
CA GLU A 372 -1.62 -15.74 1.92
C GLU A 372 -1.90 -17.24 1.80
N ASP A 373 -2.64 -17.61 0.76
CA ASP A 373 -3.14 -18.97 0.52
C ASP A 373 -2.33 -19.78 -0.50
N SER A 374 -1.18 -19.28 -0.99
CA SER A 374 -0.35 -20.02 -1.96
C SER A 374 1.15 -19.79 -1.83
N PHE A 375 1.93 -20.80 -2.18
CA PHE A 375 3.38 -20.83 -2.04
C PHE A 375 4.04 -21.78 -3.07
N VAL A 376 5.34 -21.60 -3.30
CA VAL A 376 6.15 -22.51 -4.12
C VAL A 376 7.07 -23.34 -3.24
N VAL A 377 7.21 -24.62 -3.58
CA VAL A 377 8.16 -25.55 -2.97
C VAL A 377 9.23 -25.93 -4.00
N ALA A 378 10.45 -25.47 -3.79
CA ALA A 378 11.63 -25.84 -4.56
C ALA A 378 12.35 -27.03 -3.91
N TYR A 379 12.87 -27.96 -4.72
CA TYR A 379 13.56 -29.16 -4.25
C TYR A 379 14.49 -29.75 -5.35
N ARG A 380 15.43 -30.59 -4.94
CA ARG A 380 16.17 -31.51 -5.81
C ARG A 380 15.38 -32.81 -5.92
N GLN A 381 15.21 -33.35 -7.13
CA GLN A 381 14.64 -34.68 -7.35
C GLN A 381 15.71 -35.60 -7.97
N GLN A 382 16.07 -36.66 -7.25
CA GLN A 382 17.03 -37.66 -7.71
C GLN A 382 16.38 -38.61 -8.74
N PRO A 383 17.15 -39.29 -9.60
CA PRO A 383 16.62 -40.31 -10.50
C PRO A 383 15.99 -41.48 -9.72
N PRO A 384 14.89 -42.09 -10.20
CA PRO A 384 14.32 -43.30 -9.63
C PRO A 384 15.22 -44.51 -9.94
N ASP A 385 16.03 -44.91 -8.96
CA ASP A 385 16.98 -46.05 -8.94
C ASP A 385 18.00 -46.14 -10.11
N SER A 386 19.28 -46.29 -9.74
CA SER A 386 20.46 -46.15 -10.60
C SER A 386 20.68 -47.25 -11.66
N ARG A 387 19.64 -47.96 -12.10
CA ARG A 387 19.71 -49.05 -13.09
C ARG A 387 19.22 -48.65 -14.49
N GLU A 388 18.45 -47.58 -14.62
CA GLU A 388 18.07 -47.05 -15.94
C GLU A 388 19.13 -46.08 -16.46
N ILE A 389 19.97 -46.58 -17.38
CA ILE A 389 21.04 -45.83 -18.03
C ILE A 389 20.42 -44.75 -18.93
N GLY A 390 20.47 -43.50 -18.48
CA GLY A 390 20.07 -42.33 -19.29
C GLY A 390 19.19 -41.29 -18.57
N LEU A 391 18.67 -41.58 -17.37
CA LEU A 391 17.89 -40.60 -16.61
C LEU A 391 18.79 -39.57 -15.91
N THR A 392 18.64 -38.30 -16.28
CA THR A 392 19.31 -37.18 -15.60
C THR A 392 18.62 -36.80 -14.28
N SER A 393 19.43 -36.39 -13.30
CA SER A 393 18.95 -35.88 -12.01
C SER A 393 18.23 -34.53 -12.21
N LYS A 394 16.99 -34.40 -11.75
CA LYS A 394 16.20 -33.15 -11.89
C LYS A 394 16.53 -32.20 -10.74
N GLU A 395 17.74 -31.65 -10.81
CA GLU A 395 18.42 -31.01 -9.68
C GLU A 395 17.73 -29.73 -9.21
N LEU A 396 17.07 -28.97 -10.09
CA LEU A 396 16.42 -27.68 -9.78
C LEU A 396 14.92 -27.77 -10.06
N SER A 397 14.19 -28.54 -9.25
CA SER A 397 12.74 -28.70 -9.37
C SER A 397 11.95 -27.70 -8.53
N ALA A 398 10.70 -27.43 -8.93
CA ALA A 398 9.71 -26.72 -8.12
C ALA A 398 8.27 -27.22 -8.38
N THR A 399 7.40 -27.10 -7.38
CA THR A 399 5.95 -27.35 -7.45
C THR A 399 5.19 -26.22 -6.75
N TRP A 400 4.07 -25.78 -7.32
CA TRP A 400 3.14 -24.84 -6.68
C TRP A 400 2.21 -25.56 -5.71
N MET A 401 1.89 -24.92 -4.58
CA MET A 401 0.86 -25.37 -3.63
C MET A 401 -0.02 -24.21 -3.17
N GLY A 402 -1.23 -24.51 -2.74
CA GLY A 402 -2.13 -23.52 -2.16
C GLY A 402 -3.28 -24.13 -1.36
N ILE A 403 -4.11 -23.30 -0.76
CA ILE A 403 -5.24 -23.70 0.09
C ILE A 403 -6.55 -23.50 -0.68
N SER A 404 -7.47 -24.47 -0.58
CA SER A 404 -8.81 -24.38 -1.15
C SER A 404 -9.79 -23.65 -0.23
N ASP A 405 -10.94 -23.23 -0.76
CA ASP A 405 -12.06 -22.65 0.02
C ASP A 405 -12.56 -23.59 1.15
N ASP A 406 -12.32 -24.90 1.01
CA ASP A 406 -12.64 -25.94 1.99
C ASP A 406 -11.48 -26.27 2.96
N ASP A 407 -10.48 -25.39 3.09
CA ASP A 407 -9.29 -25.53 3.97
C ASP A 407 -8.31 -26.69 3.62
N PHE A 408 -8.44 -27.34 2.46
CA PHE A 408 -7.54 -28.42 2.02
C PHE A 408 -6.32 -27.90 1.27
N LEU A 409 -5.18 -28.61 1.38
CA LEU A 409 -3.97 -28.30 0.62
C LEU A 409 -4.07 -28.86 -0.80
N ILE A 410 -4.01 -27.97 -1.79
CA ILE A 410 -3.87 -28.27 -3.21
C ILE A 410 -2.38 -28.35 -3.54
N VAL A 411 -1.97 -29.43 -4.21
CA VAL A 411 -0.63 -29.59 -4.81
C VAL A 411 -0.77 -29.58 -6.32
N SER A 412 -0.05 -28.70 -7.02
CA SER A 412 -0.09 -28.67 -8.49
C SER A 412 0.53 -29.95 -9.07
N PRO A 413 -0.12 -30.62 -10.06
CA PRO A 413 0.49 -31.74 -10.78
C PRO A 413 1.62 -31.29 -11.72
N HIS A 414 1.77 -29.99 -11.96
CA HIS A 414 2.74 -29.42 -12.88
C HIS A 414 4.05 -29.10 -12.17
N GLN A 415 4.96 -30.08 -12.16
CA GLN A 415 6.35 -29.87 -11.75
C GLN A 415 7.12 -29.07 -12.80
N PHE A 416 7.87 -28.07 -12.34
CA PHE A 416 8.85 -27.33 -13.13
C PHE A 416 10.26 -27.86 -12.85
N THR A 417 11.14 -27.78 -13.85
CA THR A 417 12.56 -28.11 -13.71
C THR A 417 13.39 -27.10 -14.50
N LEU A 418 14.39 -26.51 -13.84
CA LEU A 418 15.38 -25.59 -14.40
C LEU A 418 16.69 -26.36 -14.70
N GLU A 419 17.40 -25.99 -15.78
CA GLU A 419 18.66 -26.62 -16.23
C GLU A 419 18.72 -28.17 -16.06
N PRO A 420 17.75 -28.96 -16.61
CA PRO A 420 17.59 -30.40 -16.29
C PRO A 420 18.78 -31.29 -16.67
N ASP A 421 19.66 -30.83 -17.55
CA ASP A 421 20.84 -31.57 -18.02
C ASP A 421 22.12 -31.24 -17.24
N ARG A 422 22.04 -30.41 -16.18
CA ARG A 422 23.18 -29.96 -15.37
C ARG A 422 23.24 -30.70 -14.03
N PRO A 423 24.15 -31.68 -13.86
CA PRO A 423 24.44 -32.22 -12.54
C PRO A 423 25.24 -31.22 -11.69
N ASP A 424 25.15 -31.39 -10.36
CA ASP A 424 26.00 -30.79 -9.32
C ASP A 424 25.55 -29.41 -8.78
N MET A 425 24.34 -29.38 -8.19
CA MET A 425 23.75 -28.19 -7.53
C MET A 425 23.63 -28.35 -6.00
N HIS A 426 24.45 -27.63 -5.23
CA HIS A 426 24.56 -27.81 -3.77
C HIS A 426 23.65 -26.91 -2.92
N HIS A 427 23.65 -25.60 -3.19
CA HIS A 427 22.88 -24.61 -2.44
C HIS A 427 21.74 -24.05 -3.29
N ARG A 428 20.62 -23.71 -2.66
CA ARG A 428 19.48 -23.04 -3.31
C ARG A 428 18.65 -22.26 -2.30
N ASP A 429 17.93 -21.28 -2.81
CA ASP A 429 16.80 -20.66 -2.12
C ASP A 429 15.81 -20.03 -3.09
N VAL A 430 14.60 -19.71 -2.63
CA VAL A 430 13.54 -19.06 -3.41
C VAL A 430 12.96 -17.86 -2.69
N ALA A 431 12.74 -16.76 -3.42
CA ALA A 431 12.16 -15.54 -2.88
C ALA A 431 11.11 -14.93 -3.81
N LEU A 432 10.02 -14.44 -3.23
CA LEU A 432 9.00 -13.67 -3.95
C LEU A 432 9.61 -12.36 -4.48
N VAL A 433 9.37 -12.07 -5.75
CA VAL A 433 9.87 -10.88 -6.46
C VAL A 433 8.71 -9.94 -6.76
N SER A 434 7.60 -10.47 -7.25
CA SER A 434 6.31 -9.77 -7.40
C SER A 434 5.17 -10.80 -7.48
N GLN A 435 3.92 -10.35 -7.64
CA GLN A 435 2.79 -11.25 -7.76
C GLN A 435 3.02 -12.26 -8.91
N ASN A 436 2.99 -13.56 -8.57
CA ASN A 436 3.24 -14.68 -9.47
C ASN A 436 4.67 -14.76 -10.08
N LEU A 437 5.66 -14.02 -9.54
CA LEU A 437 7.05 -14.08 -9.99
C LEU A 437 7.98 -14.31 -8.79
N PHE A 438 8.82 -15.33 -8.86
CA PHE A 438 9.82 -15.62 -7.83
C PHE A 438 11.22 -15.80 -8.43
N ALA A 439 12.24 -15.49 -7.63
CA ALA A 439 13.63 -15.78 -7.94
C ALA A 439 14.00 -17.17 -7.42
N TYR A 440 14.69 -17.95 -8.24
CA TYR A 440 15.31 -19.23 -7.90
C TYR A 440 16.82 -19.03 -7.95
N SER A 441 17.45 -18.87 -6.79
CA SER A 441 18.90 -18.67 -6.65
C SER A 441 19.57 -19.99 -6.26
N TYR A 442 20.71 -20.32 -6.85
CA TYR A 442 21.37 -21.61 -6.65
C TYR A 442 22.88 -21.58 -6.95
N TYR A 443 23.62 -22.53 -6.39
CA TYR A 443 25.06 -22.71 -6.61
C TYR A 443 25.35 -23.96 -7.44
N SER A 444 26.01 -23.78 -8.58
CA SER A 444 26.59 -24.84 -9.40
C SER A 444 28.02 -25.14 -8.95
N GLY A 445 28.26 -26.36 -8.46
CA GLY A 445 29.59 -26.83 -8.08
C GLY A 445 30.51 -26.99 -9.29
N SER A 446 30.02 -27.66 -10.33
CA SER A 446 30.71 -27.90 -11.59
C SER A 446 31.16 -26.63 -12.33
N GLU A 447 30.35 -25.57 -12.38
CA GLU A 447 30.76 -24.27 -12.94
C GLU A 447 31.46 -23.34 -11.95
N ARG A 448 31.41 -23.64 -10.64
CA ARG A 448 31.79 -22.75 -9.53
C ARG A 448 31.17 -21.36 -9.64
N LYS A 449 29.83 -21.34 -9.77
CA LYS A 449 29.04 -20.10 -9.96
C LYS A 449 27.75 -20.15 -9.14
N THR A 450 27.42 -19.02 -8.53
CA THR A 450 26.05 -18.76 -8.06
C THR A 450 25.27 -18.14 -9.20
N LYS A 451 24.14 -18.77 -9.57
CA LYS A 451 23.21 -18.33 -10.61
C LYS A 451 21.86 -17.97 -9.98
N MET A 452 21.05 -17.22 -10.71
CA MET A 452 19.67 -16.91 -10.38
C MET A 452 18.82 -16.89 -11.65
N SER A 453 17.66 -17.54 -11.60
CA SER A 453 16.64 -17.50 -12.66
C SER A 453 15.34 -16.94 -12.09
N LEU A 454 14.60 -16.20 -12.90
CA LEU A 454 13.26 -15.74 -12.55
C LEU A 454 12.24 -16.74 -13.09
N VAL A 455 11.26 -17.11 -12.28
CA VAL A 455 10.24 -18.10 -12.63
C VAL A 455 8.86 -17.47 -12.46
N HIS A 456 8.14 -17.36 -13.58
CA HIS A 456 6.75 -16.90 -13.60
C HIS A 456 5.81 -18.07 -13.36
N VAL A 457 4.77 -17.87 -12.57
CA VAL A 457 3.69 -18.81 -12.28
C VAL A 457 2.42 -18.35 -13.00
N ASP A 458 1.80 -19.19 -13.81
CA ASP A 458 0.49 -18.87 -14.37
C ASP A 458 -0.59 -18.93 -13.26
N PRO A 459 -1.38 -17.87 -13.02
CA PRO A 459 -2.30 -17.79 -11.89
C PRO A 459 -3.57 -18.65 -12.03
N VAL A 460 -3.78 -19.31 -13.18
CA VAL A 460 -4.98 -20.13 -13.44
C VAL A 460 -4.60 -21.60 -13.59
N SER A 461 -3.53 -21.89 -14.33
CA SER A 461 -3.06 -23.26 -14.60
C SER A 461 -1.94 -23.72 -13.67
N HIS A 462 -1.39 -22.81 -12.85
CA HIS A 462 -0.23 -23.06 -11.97
C HIS A 462 1.01 -23.58 -12.72
N LEU A 463 1.08 -23.36 -14.05
CA LEU A 463 2.23 -23.69 -14.88
C LEU A 463 3.36 -22.70 -14.60
N MET A 464 4.54 -23.23 -14.28
CA MET A 464 5.74 -22.44 -14.01
C MET A 464 6.65 -22.42 -15.24
N LYS A 465 7.24 -21.24 -15.53
CA LYS A 465 8.14 -21.05 -16.66
C LYS A 465 9.30 -20.12 -16.30
N ALA A 466 10.52 -20.52 -16.64
CA ALA A 466 11.70 -19.66 -16.55
C ALA A 466 11.59 -18.46 -17.49
N VAL A 467 11.99 -17.28 -17.01
CA VAL A 467 12.00 -16.04 -17.77
C VAL A 467 13.44 -15.72 -18.18
N GLY A 468 13.80 -16.18 -19.39
CA GLY A 468 15.16 -16.08 -19.91
C GLY A 468 16.15 -17.06 -19.28
N ASP A 469 17.42 -16.91 -19.65
CA ASP A 469 18.51 -17.75 -19.14
C ASP A 469 18.94 -17.33 -17.72
N PRO A 470 19.45 -18.26 -16.90
CA PRO A 470 19.96 -17.94 -15.56
C PRO A 470 21.12 -16.95 -15.59
N VAL A 471 21.05 -15.91 -14.75
CA VAL A 471 22.08 -14.87 -14.62
C VAL A 471 23.09 -15.27 -13.55
N VAL A 472 24.38 -15.09 -13.85
CA VAL A 472 25.47 -15.35 -12.90
C VAL A 472 25.58 -14.18 -11.92
N LEU A 473 25.38 -14.46 -10.64
CA LEU A 473 25.48 -13.50 -9.54
C LEU A 473 26.89 -13.40 -8.95
N SER A 474 27.62 -14.52 -8.91
CA SER A 474 28.97 -14.61 -8.34
C SER A 474 29.73 -15.80 -8.93
N THR A 475 31.06 -15.68 -8.96
CA THR A 475 32.02 -16.72 -9.40
C THR A 475 32.93 -17.10 -8.25
N GLY A 476 33.30 -18.38 -8.14
CA GLY A 476 34.11 -18.91 -7.04
C GLY A 476 33.31 -19.91 -6.20
N TYR A 477 33.83 -20.25 -5.01
CA TYR A 477 33.09 -21.07 -4.05
C TYR A 477 32.37 -20.15 -3.07
N ASN A 478 31.06 -20.34 -2.93
CA ASN A 478 30.23 -19.62 -1.97
C ASN A 478 29.66 -20.64 -0.98
N SER A 479 29.97 -20.52 0.31
CA SER A 479 29.56 -21.45 1.38
C SER A 479 28.10 -21.26 1.81
N LEU A 480 27.55 -20.08 1.55
CA LEU A 480 26.16 -19.73 1.80
C LEU A 480 25.55 -19.08 0.56
N VAL A 481 24.32 -19.47 0.22
CA VAL A 481 23.44 -18.80 -0.74
C VAL A 481 22.03 -18.83 -0.15
N GLY A 482 21.42 -17.66 0.03
CA GLY A 482 20.04 -17.51 0.48
C GLY A 482 19.34 -16.34 -0.22
N ALA A 483 18.02 -16.31 -0.20
CA ALA A 483 17.22 -15.33 -0.92
C ALA A 483 16.13 -14.73 -0.01
N VAL A 484 15.90 -13.42 -0.12
CA VAL A 484 14.95 -12.70 0.74
C VAL A 484 13.85 -12.09 -0.11
N SER A 485 12.61 -12.34 0.30
CA SER A 485 11.43 -11.72 -0.32
C SER A 485 11.35 -10.27 0.13
N LEU A 486 11.55 -9.33 -0.80
CA LEU A 486 11.65 -7.90 -0.49
C LEU A 486 10.30 -7.26 -0.09
N PRO A 487 10.30 -6.04 0.46
CA PRO A 487 9.09 -5.27 0.72
C PRO A 487 8.24 -5.09 -0.54
N ALA A 488 6.96 -5.48 -0.46
CA ALA A 488 5.99 -5.15 -1.49
C ALA A 488 5.69 -3.65 -1.33
N GLY A 489 6.31 -2.85 -2.19
CA GLY A 489 6.45 -1.40 -1.99
C GLY A 489 7.62 -0.80 -2.77
N SER A 490 8.65 -1.60 -3.12
CA SER A 490 9.57 -1.21 -4.18
C SER A 490 8.82 -1.23 -5.52
N ALA A 491 8.72 -0.09 -6.19
CA ALA A 491 7.94 0.01 -7.42
C ALA A 491 8.56 -0.82 -8.57
N THR A 492 9.87 -1.10 -8.53
CA THR A 492 10.52 -2.16 -9.31
C THR A 492 10.50 -3.45 -8.50
N PRO A 493 10.09 -4.58 -9.09
CA PRO A 493 10.43 -5.88 -8.52
C PRO A 493 11.96 -5.99 -8.47
N SER A 494 12.49 -6.42 -7.33
CA SER A 494 13.92 -6.59 -7.14
C SER A 494 14.18 -7.92 -6.43
N THR A 495 15.31 -8.55 -6.76
CA THR A 495 15.76 -9.77 -6.11
C THR A 495 16.80 -9.43 -5.06
N PHE A 496 16.70 -10.01 -3.86
CA PHE A 496 17.76 -9.94 -2.84
C PHE A 496 18.32 -11.34 -2.62
N THR A 497 19.53 -11.62 -3.11
CA THR A 497 20.23 -12.90 -2.87
C THR A 497 21.51 -12.64 -2.08
N TYR A 498 21.58 -13.13 -0.84
CA TYR A 498 22.80 -13.04 -0.03
C TYR A 498 23.70 -14.26 -0.26
N ILE A 499 25.01 -14.00 -0.28
CA ILE A 499 26.06 -14.98 -0.53
C ILE A 499 27.25 -14.76 0.42
N GLN A 500 27.88 -15.85 0.81
CA GLN A 500 29.18 -15.85 1.51
C GLN A 500 30.25 -16.36 0.55
N PRO A 501 31.07 -15.50 -0.08
CA PRO A 501 32.26 -15.94 -0.78
C PRO A 501 33.32 -16.35 0.25
N ALA A 502 34.00 -17.48 0.03
CA ALA A 502 34.99 -17.98 0.98
C ALA A 502 36.19 -17.02 1.15
N GLY A 503 36.57 -16.72 2.39
CA GLY A 503 37.68 -15.82 2.72
C GLY A 503 37.42 -14.34 2.38
N ALA A 504 36.16 -13.94 2.17
CA ALA A 504 35.77 -12.58 1.81
C ALA A 504 34.60 -12.06 2.66
N GLN A 505 34.26 -10.78 2.49
CA GLN A 505 33.13 -10.17 3.18
C GLN A 505 31.78 -10.74 2.70
N SER A 506 30.84 -10.80 3.63
CA SER A 506 29.46 -11.23 3.39
C SER A 506 28.71 -10.19 2.55
N ILE A 507 28.30 -10.55 1.33
CA ILE A 507 27.63 -9.64 0.39
C ILE A 507 26.24 -10.14 -0.04
N ALA A 508 25.38 -9.21 -0.40
CA ALA A 508 24.10 -9.49 -1.05
C ALA A 508 24.02 -8.81 -2.40
N LYS A 509 23.47 -9.53 -3.37
CA LYS A 509 23.22 -9.10 -4.73
C LYS A 509 21.78 -8.60 -4.80
N VAL A 510 21.63 -7.30 -4.95
CA VAL A 510 20.33 -6.63 -5.14
C VAL A 510 20.21 -6.25 -6.60
N CYS A 511 19.36 -6.95 -7.34
CA CYS A 511 19.18 -6.74 -8.78
C CYS A 511 17.76 -6.29 -9.08
N GLY A 512 17.62 -5.29 -9.95
CA GLY A 512 16.32 -4.88 -10.48
C GLY A 512 15.80 -5.87 -11.51
N VAL A 513 14.48 -6.00 -11.62
CA VAL A 513 13.81 -6.90 -12.57
C VAL A 513 12.91 -6.09 -13.49
N SER A 514 13.01 -6.31 -14.81
CA SER A 514 12.20 -5.62 -15.81
C SER A 514 10.77 -6.20 -15.92
N SER A 515 9.90 -5.51 -16.65
CA SER A 515 8.52 -5.96 -16.91
C SER A 515 8.47 -7.19 -17.82
N GLU A 516 9.49 -7.41 -18.64
CA GLU A 516 9.69 -8.67 -19.36
C GLU A 516 10.39 -9.75 -18.51
N GLY A 517 10.57 -9.50 -17.21
CA GLY A 517 11.23 -10.40 -16.26
C GLY A 517 12.72 -10.62 -16.55
N ARG A 518 13.44 -9.58 -17.02
CA ARG A 518 14.91 -9.62 -17.17
C ARG A 518 15.60 -8.98 -15.97
N ILE A 519 16.65 -9.62 -15.47
CA ILE A 519 17.47 -9.10 -14.39
C ILE A 519 18.41 -8.02 -14.94
N SER A 520 18.51 -6.87 -14.27
CA SER A 520 19.45 -5.80 -14.62
C SER A 520 19.97 -5.05 -13.38
N ALA A 521 21.07 -4.30 -13.55
CA ALA A 521 21.64 -3.40 -12.53
C ALA A 521 21.86 -4.02 -11.13
N CYS A 522 22.42 -5.23 -11.05
CA CYS A 522 22.83 -5.84 -9.78
C CYS A 522 23.85 -4.96 -9.02
N LYS A 523 23.57 -4.66 -7.75
CA LYS A 523 24.45 -3.98 -6.80
C LYS A 523 24.86 -4.93 -5.67
N ASP A 524 26.02 -4.64 -5.06
CA ASP A 524 26.58 -5.42 -3.96
C ASP A 524 26.38 -4.66 -2.64
N VAL A 525 25.88 -5.36 -1.63
CA VAL A 525 25.49 -4.80 -0.33
C VAL A 525 26.16 -5.63 0.77
N SER A 526 26.99 -5.02 1.61
CA SER A 526 27.56 -5.73 2.76
C SER A 526 26.51 -5.90 3.85
N TRP A 527 26.27 -7.13 4.29
CA TRP A 527 25.36 -7.44 5.41
C TRP A 527 26.10 -7.97 6.64
N ALA A 528 27.36 -8.40 6.49
CA ALA A 528 28.30 -8.60 7.60
C ALA A 528 29.74 -8.25 7.16
N GLU A 529 30.50 -7.67 8.08
CA GLU A 529 31.84 -7.10 7.80
C GLU A 529 32.95 -8.14 7.61
N ALA A 530 32.63 -9.42 7.81
CA ALA A 530 33.54 -10.56 7.73
C ALA A 530 32.81 -11.80 7.20
N GLU A 531 33.53 -12.91 7.11
CA GLU A 531 32.96 -14.25 6.91
C GLU A 531 32.21 -14.70 8.18
N VAL A 532 31.04 -15.34 8.01
CA VAL A 532 30.18 -15.84 9.10
C VAL A 532 29.96 -17.35 8.96
N GLU A 533 29.78 -18.07 10.08
CA GLU A 533 29.60 -19.53 10.04
C GLU A 533 28.18 -19.93 9.61
N THR A 534 27.17 -19.14 10.01
CA THR A 534 25.76 -19.36 9.65
C THR A 534 25.00 -18.04 9.68
N ALA A 535 24.01 -17.87 8.79
CA ALA A 535 23.17 -16.68 8.73
C ALA A 535 21.77 -16.97 8.20
N THR A 536 20.81 -16.18 8.68
CA THR A 536 19.40 -16.17 8.27
C THR A 536 18.91 -14.73 8.24
N SER A 537 17.79 -14.46 7.57
CA SER A 537 17.23 -13.12 7.48
C SER A 537 15.73 -13.13 7.35
N ILE A 538 15.10 -12.04 7.77
CA ILE A 538 13.68 -11.79 7.56
C ILE A 538 13.44 -10.37 7.05
N LYS A 539 12.29 -10.21 6.41
CA LYS A 539 11.66 -8.91 6.15
C LYS A 539 10.79 -8.52 7.33
N LEU A 540 10.91 -7.29 7.78
CA LEU A 540 10.09 -6.69 8.83
C LEU A 540 8.84 -6.00 8.23
N PRO A 541 7.76 -5.79 9.01
CA PRO A 541 6.56 -5.10 8.54
C PRO A 541 6.80 -3.64 8.12
N ASP A 542 7.83 -2.99 8.69
CA ASP A 542 8.26 -1.63 8.37
C ASP A 542 9.12 -1.53 7.09
N GLY A 543 9.35 -2.65 6.40
CA GLY A 543 10.12 -2.72 5.16
C GLY A 543 11.63 -2.89 5.35
N ARG A 544 12.17 -2.89 6.57
CA ARG A 544 13.59 -3.19 6.79
C ARG A 544 13.88 -4.69 6.66
N LEU A 545 15.14 -5.04 6.36
CA LEU A 545 15.64 -6.40 6.51
C LEU A 545 16.39 -6.52 7.83
N LEU A 546 16.20 -7.66 8.50
CA LEU A 546 16.96 -8.02 9.68
C LEU A 546 17.73 -9.30 9.39
N PHE A 547 19.06 -9.23 9.50
CA PHE A 547 19.94 -10.38 9.46
C PHE A 547 20.21 -10.85 10.89
N ALA A 548 20.20 -12.17 11.08
CA ALA A 548 20.83 -12.83 12.23
C ALA A 548 21.97 -13.69 11.71
N PHE A 549 23.14 -13.63 12.34
CA PHE A 549 24.29 -14.43 11.99
C PHE A 549 25.12 -14.78 13.22
N GLN A 550 25.86 -15.88 13.14
CA GLN A 550 26.90 -16.20 14.12
C GLN A 550 28.22 -15.57 13.66
N LYS A 551 28.99 -15.06 14.62
CA LYS A 551 30.40 -14.68 14.44
C LYS A 551 31.16 -14.83 15.77
N GLU A 552 32.36 -15.43 15.73
CA GLU A 552 33.33 -15.47 16.85
C GLU A 552 32.72 -15.96 18.19
N GLY A 553 31.82 -16.95 18.14
CA GLY A 553 31.15 -17.50 19.33
C GLY A 553 30.00 -16.66 19.88
N THR A 554 29.51 -15.69 19.10
CA THR A 554 28.35 -14.86 19.44
C THR A 554 27.30 -14.88 18.33
N VAL A 555 26.02 -14.81 18.70
CA VAL A 555 24.93 -14.55 17.76
C VAL A 555 24.63 -13.07 17.75
N GLN A 556 24.59 -12.49 16.55
CA GLN A 556 24.42 -11.06 16.32
C GLN A 556 23.26 -10.83 15.35
N THR A 557 22.59 -9.70 15.51
CA THR A 557 21.57 -9.21 14.60
C THR A 557 21.91 -7.83 14.07
N ARG A 558 21.72 -7.61 12.77
CA ARG A 558 21.98 -6.33 12.11
C ARG A 558 20.80 -5.95 11.22
N PHE A 559 20.31 -4.73 11.37
CA PHE A 559 19.42 -4.12 10.39
C PHE A 559 20.21 -3.81 9.13
N VAL A 560 19.70 -4.26 7.99
CA VAL A 560 20.18 -3.87 6.66
C VAL A 560 19.02 -3.16 6.00
N SER A 561 19.10 -1.83 5.86
CA SER A 561 18.05 -1.13 5.14
C SER A 561 18.12 -1.47 3.65
N ALA A 562 16.96 -1.61 3.00
CA ALA A 562 16.90 -1.73 1.54
C ALA A 562 17.42 -0.45 0.84
N GLU A 563 17.55 0.66 1.58
CA GLU A 563 18.18 1.91 1.15
C GLU A 563 19.71 1.89 1.31
N GLU A 564 20.28 1.13 2.25
CA GLU A 564 21.73 0.85 2.30
C GLU A 564 22.20 -0.10 1.19
N ALA A 565 21.27 -0.81 0.52
CA ALA A 565 21.54 -1.37 -0.80
C ALA A 565 21.76 -0.30 -1.90
N SER A 566 21.58 0.98 -1.56
CA SER A 566 21.79 2.14 -2.42
C SER A 566 22.56 3.30 -1.73
N ALA A 567 23.17 3.08 -0.56
CA ALA A 567 23.91 4.06 0.26
C ALA A 567 24.77 3.37 1.35
N GLN A 568 25.83 3.92 1.92
CA GLN A 568 26.73 4.99 1.50
C GLN A 568 28.09 4.71 2.15
N ALA A 569 29.20 4.78 1.40
CA ALA A 569 30.54 4.88 1.96
C ALA A 569 31.33 5.96 1.20
N PRO A 570 32.19 6.75 1.87
CA PRO A 570 32.51 8.09 1.40
C PRO A 570 33.54 8.10 0.26
N ALA A 571 33.06 8.37 -0.97
CA ALA A 571 33.93 8.76 -2.07
C ALA A 571 34.49 10.18 -1.81
N ARG A 572 35.81 10.32 -1.91
CA ARG A 572 36.52 11.59 -1.69
C ARG A 572 36.11 12.64 -2.74
N PRO A 573 36.18 13.95 -2.43
CA PRO A 573 35.73 15.01 -3.33
C PRO A 573 36.65 15.12 -4.56
N GLY A 574 36.23 14.51 -5.66
CA GLY A 574 36.90 14.58 -6.95
C GLY A 574 36.86 13.27 -7.73
N ASP A 575 35.75 13.02 -8.43
CA ASP A 575 35.73 12.50 -9.81
C ASP A 575 34.30 12.40 -10.37
N CYS A 576 33.66 13.56 -10.55
CA CYS A 576 32.54 13.68 -11.48
C CYS A 576 33.07 13.90 -12.89
N LEU A 577 33.42 12.82 -13.60
CA LEU A 577 33.90 12.92 -14.98
C LEU A 577 32.79 12.82 -16.04
N ARG A 578 32.25 13.99 -16.36
CA ARG A 578 31.92 14.44 -17.73
C ARG A 578 30.77 13.71 -18.46
N GLY A 579 29.55 13.99 -18.04
CA GLY A 579 28.59 14.62 -18.95
C GLY A 579 28.75 16.15 -18.85
N GLU A 580 28.72 16.88 -19.96
CA GLU A 580 29.28 18.25 -20.03
C GLU A 580 28.56 19.31 -19.17
N HIS A 581 29.33 20.32 -18.77
CA HIS A 581 28.87 21.44 -17.95
C HIS A 581 27.74 22.24 -18.60
N PHE A 582 26.67 22.48 -17.84
CA PHE A 582 26.17 23.83 -17.64
C PHE A 582 26.05 24.13 -16.15
N GLY A 583 27.18 24.48 -15.54
CA GLY A 583 27.22 25.12 -14.23
C GLY A 583 26.72 26.56 -14.36
N GLY A 584 25.52 26.82 -13.86
CA GLY A 584 24.92 28.14 -13.76
C GLY A 584 23.74 28.06 -12.79
N ALA A 585 23.49 29.13 -12.04
CA ALA A 585 22.40 29.20 -11.06
C ALA A 585 21.12 28.60 -11.64
N HIS A 586 20.50 27.63 -10.91
CA HIS A 586 19.38 26.78 -11.36
C HIS A 586 18.69 27.36 -12.59
N PRO A 587 18.82 26.76 -13.79
CA PRO A 587 18.01 27.15 -14.92
C PRO A 587 16.58 26.82 -14.54
N ARG A 588 15.91 27.82 -13.97
CA ARG A 588 14.46 28.00 -13.88
C ARG A 588 13.92 27.38 -15.15
N LEU A 589 13.31 26.19 -15.08
CA LEU A 589 12.88 25.48 -16.29
C LEU A 589 12.12 26.49 -17.13
N THR A 590 12.69 26.83 -18.29
CA THR A 590 12.06 27.85 -19.11
C THR A 590 10.70 27.29 -19.50
N GLN A 591 9.70 28.15 -19.64
CA GLN A 591 8.33 27.69 -19.90
C GLN A 591 8.26 26.69 -21.07
N ARG A 592 9.15 26.84 -22.06
CA ARG A 592 9.36 25.92 -23.20
C ARG A 592 9.89 24.53 -22.86
N GLN A 593 10.75 24.41 -21.85
CA GLN A 593 11.25 23.11 -21.39
C GLN A 593 10.17 22.34 -20.63
N LEU A 594 9.37 23.04 -19.82
CA LEU A 594 8.20 22.49 -19.14
C LEU A 594 7.10 22.07 -20.14
N GLU A 595 6.74 22.93 -21.11
CA GLU A 595 5.89 22.59 -22.27
C GLU A 595 6.35 21.27 -22.90
N SER A 596 7.65 21.15 -23.15
CA SER A 596 8.24 20.00 -23.85
C SER A 596 8.25 18.72 -23.01
N ALA A 597 8.27 18.80 -21.68
CA ALA A 597 8.14 17.64 -20.79
C ALA A 597 6.69 17.12 -20.81
N ILE A 598 5.73 17.98 -20.51
CA ILE A 598 4.29 17.67 -20.48
C ILE A 598 3.83 17.13 -21.85
N LEU A 599 4.24 17.76 -22.96
CA LEU A 599 3.89 17.29 -24.32
C LEU A 599 4.45 15.90 -24.67
N ARG A 600 5.59 15.49 -24.09
CA ARG A 600 6.18 14.14 -24.29
C ARG A 600 5.45 13.09 -23.47
N GLN A 601 5.12 13.41 -22.22
CA GLN A 601 4.32 12.57 -21.32
C GLN A 601 2.93 12.31 -21.94
N CYS A 602 2.26 13.36 -22.43
CA CYS A 602 1.00 13.24 -23.17
C CYS A 602 1.14 12.67 -24.60
N ALA A 603 2.35 12.56 -25.16
CA ALA A 603 2.57 11.81 -26.40
C ALA A 603 2.60 10.30 -26.14
N ALA A 604 3.22 9.84 -25.04
CA ALA A 604 3.27 8.43 -24.66
C ALA A 604 1.88 7.81 -24.40
N GLY A 605 0.88 8.61 -24.00
CA GLY A 605 -0.51 8.16 -23.83
C GLY A 605 -1.34 8.06 -25.13
N ARG A 606 -0.93 8.69 -26.24
CA ARG A 606 -1.78 8.89 -27.43
C ARG A 606 -2.10 7.62 -28.24
N ASP A 607 -1.32 6.56 -28.07
CA ASP A 607 -1.49 5.30 -28.82
C ASP A 607 -2.30 4.22 -28.06
N ARG A 608 -2.70 4.47 -26.80
CA ARG A 608 -3.54 3.55 -26.00
C ARG A 608 -4.98 4.03 -25.79
N LEU A 609 -5.33 5.19 -26.35
CA LEU A 609 -6.59 5.90 -26.10
C LEU A 609 -7.70 5.60 -27.13
N ASP A 610 -8.92 5.46 -26.60
CA ASP A 610 -10.12 5.10 -27.33
C ASP A 610 -10.69 6.28 -28.16
N ARG A 611 -10.78 6.06 -29.48
CA ARG A 611 -11.19 7.07 -30.47
C ARG A 611 -12.63 6.90 -30.97
N ARG A 612 -13.43 5.98 -30.41
CA ARG A 612 -14.78 5.65 -30.94
C ARG A 612 -15.89 6.52 -30.32
N MET A 613 -16.53 7.32 -31.18
CA MET A 613 -17.66 8.17 -30.83
C MET A 613 -18.92 7.38 -30.48
N ALA A 614 -19.71 7.90 -29.54
CA ALA A 614 -21.02 7.32 -29.23
C ALA A 614 -21.97 7.39 -30.45
N LYS A 615 -22.56 6.24 -30.80
CA LYS A 615 -23.39 6.08 -32.00
C LYS A 615 -24.57 7.08 -32.00
N GLY A 616 -24.72 7.80 -33.11
CA GLY A 616 -25.83 8.74 -33.34
C GLY A 616 -25.67 10.13 -32.72
N VAL A 617 -24.54 10.43 -32.07
CA VAL A 617 -24.24 11.79 -31.59
C VAL A 617 -23.69 12.63 -32.74
N GLN A 618 -24.37 13.72 -33.08
CA GLN A 618 -23.89 14.71 -34.04
C GLN A 618 -22.88 15.65 -33.38
N ILE A 619 -21.78 15.94 -34.07
CA ILE A 619 -20.76 16.92 -33.65
C ILE A 619 -20.94 18.16 -34.52
N ILE A 620 -21.02 19.35 -33.92
CA ILE A 620 -21.03 20.62 -34.65
C ILE A 620 -20.01 21.58 -34.01
N SER A 621 -18.98 21.94 -34.76
CA SER A 621 -17.98 22.91 -34.31
C SER A 621 -18.53 24.34 -34.41
N VAL A 622 -18.36 25.13 -33.35
CA VAL A 622 -18.66 26.56 -33.30
C VAL A 622 -17.33 27.31 -33.42
N LEU A 623 -17.16 28.04 -34.51
CA LEU A 623 -15.94 28.78 -34.78
C LEU A 623 -15.81 30.03 -33.88
N PRO A 624 -14.58 30.51 -33.62
CA PRO A 624 -14.38 31.71 -32.82
C PRO A 624 -14.97 32.96 -33.48
N SER A 625 -15.56 33.85 -32.67
CA SER A 625 -16.13 35.12 -33.12
C SER A 625 -15.30 36.33 -32.65
N SER A 626 -15.45 37.47 -33.31
CA SER A 626 -14.79 38.74 -32.93
C SER A 626 -15.49 39.48 -31.78
N GLU A 627 -16.78 39.24 -31.56
CA GLU A 627 -17.61 40.01 -30.61
C GLU A 627 -18.17 39.17 -29.45
N GLY A 628 -17.72 37.92 -29.27
CA GLY A 628 -18.26 37.04 -28.25
C GLY A 628 -17.46 35.78 -27.96
N PHE A 629 -18.15 34.82 -27.34
CA PHE A 629 -17.66 33.46 -27.14
C PHE A 629 -18.19 32.55 -28.26
N PRO A 630 -17.43 31.57 -28.79
CA PRO A 630 -16.05 31.24 -28.44
C PRO A 630 -15.04 32.32 -28.86
N LYS A 631 -14.00 32.53 -28.05
CA LYS A 631 -12.98 33.57 -28.28
C LYS A 631 -11.83 33.04 -29.13
N LYS A 632 -11.40 33.80 -30.13
CA LYS A 632 -10.21 33.46 -30.92
C LYS A 632 -8.94 33.66 -30.10
N TRP A 633 -8.08 32.64 -30.05
CA TRP A 633 -6.73 32.75 -29.52
C TRP A 633 -5.73 32.04 -30.44
N PHE A 634 -4.43 32.16 -30.14
CA PHE A 634 -3.36 31.61 -30.97
C PHE A 634 -2.41 30.77 -30.12
N ARG A 635 -2.07 29.58 -30.60
CA ARG A 635 -1.09 28.69 -29.96
C ARG A 635 0.14 28.54 -30.85
N ARG A 636 1.32 28.37 -30.26
CA ARG A 636 2.58 28.19 -30.98
C ARG A 636 2.96 26.71 -31.04
N GLU A 637 2.65 26.07 -32.16
CA GLU A 637 3.07 24.69 -32.44
C GLU A 637 4.40 24.71 -33.19
N GLY A 638 5.49 24.69 -32.41
CA GLY A 638 6.87 24.79 -32.91
C GLY A 638 7.15 26.16 -33.53
N ARG A 639 7.26 26.22 -34.87
CA ARG A 639 7.42 27.47 -35.65
C ARG A 639 6.11 27.99 -36.26
N ARG A 640 4.99 27.26 -36.13
CA ARG A 640 3.69 27.65 -36.68
C ARG A 640 2.81 28.26 -35.58
N MET A 641 2.02 29.27 -35.95
CA MET A 641 0.93 29.77 -35.11
C MET A 641 -0.38 29.15 -35.58
N THR A 642 -1.05 28.38 -34.72
CA THR A 642 -2.35 27.78 -34.99
C THR A 642 -3.45 28.65 -34.40
N ILE A 643 -4.56 28.80 -35.14
CA ILE A 643 -5.75 29.49 -34.64
C ILE A 643 -6.54 28.50 -33.77
N ARG A 644 -6.82 28.89 -32.54
CA ARG A 644 -7.49 28.11 -31.51
C ARG A 644 -8.72 28.87 -30.98
N GLY A 645 -9.48 28.21 -30.11
CA GLY A 645 -10.65 28.78 -29.43
C GLY A 645 -12.00 28.32 -29.96
N ALA A 646 -12.05 27.28 -30.80
CA ALA A 646 -13.32 26.72 -31.27
C ALA A 646 -13.98 25.85 -30.19
N ALA A 647 -15.31 25.82 -30.14
CA ALA A 647 -16.05 24.90 -29.27
C ALA A 647 -16.71 23.79 -30.11
N GLU A 648 -17.08 22.67 -29.51
CA GLU A 648 -17.81 21.58 -30.17
C GLU A 648 -19.07 21.21 -29.40
N TRP A 649 -20.21 21.28 -30.08
CA TRP A 649 -21.48 20.72 -29.63
C TRP A 649 -21.56 19.23 -29.94
N TYR A 650 -21.97 18.44 -28.96
CA TYR A 650 -22.28 17.01 -29.08
C TYR A 650 -23.77 16.84 -28.80
N ILE A 651 -24.53 16.49 -29.82
CA ILE A 651 -25.99 16.48 -29.82
C ILE A 651 -26.46 15.02 -29.96
N PRO A 652 -27.00 14.40 -28.90
CA PRO A 652 -27.50 13.04 -28.98
C PRO A 652 -28.90 13.04 -29.65
N PRO A 653 -29.36 11.89 -30.18
CA PRO A 653 -30.67 11.81 -30.80
C PRO A 653 -31.78 12.25 -29.85
N LYS A 654 -32.74 13.04 -30.36
CA LYS A 654 -33.91 13.56 -29.63
C LYS A 654 -33.63 14.60 -28.53
N ALA A 655 -32.41 15.16 -28.43
CA ALA A 655 -32.18 16.31 -27.56
C ALA A 655 -32.80 17.59 -28.14
N ASP A 656 -33.57 18.33 -27.34
CA ASP A 656 -34.23 19.60 -27.72
C ASP A 656 -33.28 20.82 -27.65
N GLY A 657 -32.05 20.60 -27.20
CA GLY A 657 -31.05 21.63 -26.97
C GLY A 657 -31.31 22.54 -25.76
N THR A 658 -32.26 22.22 -24.86
CA THR A 658 -32.55 23.04 -23.66
C THR A 658 -31.91 22.52 -22.37
N ARG A 659 -31.60 21.21 -22.29
CA ARG A 659 -30.71 20.63 -21.28
C ARG A 659 -29.29 20.55 -21.84
N ARG A 660 -28.31 21.11 -21.11
CA ARG A 660 -26.94 21.32 -21.59
C ARG A 660 -25.91 20.92 -20.54
N MET A 661 -24.72 20.55 -21.00
CA MET A 661 -23.54 20.35 -20.15
C MET A 661 -22.35 21.10 -20.77
N LEU A 662 -21.75 22.02 -20.02
CA LEU A 662 -20.44 22.56 -20.35
C LEU A 662 -19.39 21.51 -19.95
N PHE A 663 -18.54 21.08 -20.89
CA PHE A 663 -17.44 20.16 -20.64
C PHE A 663 -16.09 20.87 -20.77
N LEU A 664 -15.27 20.75 -19.73
CA LEU A 664 -13.93 21.34 -19.62
C LEU A 664 -12.92 20.20 -19.55
N HIS A 665 -12.03 20.11 -20.54
CA HIS A 665 -11.08 19.01 -20.65
C HIS A 665 -9.95 19.08 -19.63
N GLY A 666 -9.31 17.95 -19.32
CA GLY A 666 -8.09 17.86 -18.54
C GLY A 666 -6.82 18.24 -19.32
N GLY A 667 -5.65 17.87 -18.77
CA GLY A 667 -4.33 18.18 -19.35
C GLY A 667 -3.60 19.35 -18.70
N SER A 668 -3.68 19.45 -17.37
CA SER A 668 -2.86 20.35 -16.54
C SER A 668 -2.85 21.82 -16.97
N TYR A 669 -3.94 22.28 -17.61
CA TYR A 669 -4.09 23.61 -18.25
C TYR A 669 -3.09 23.93 -19.39
N VAL A 670 -2.26 22.97 -19.82
CA VAL A 670 -1.19 23.16 -20.80
C VAL A 670 -1.46 22.46 -22.13
N VAL A 671 -2.25 21.39 -22.15
CA VAL A 671 -2.43 20.53 -23.34
C VAL A 671 -3.90 20.20 -23.67
N TYR A 672 -4.06 19.50 -24.80
CA TYR A 672 -5.30 19.05 -25.42
C TYR A 672 -6.22 20.14 -26.01
N ALA A 673 -7.34 19.70 -26.57
CA ALA A 673 -8.41 20.49 -27.19
C ALA A 673 -9.71 19.65 -27.26
N PRO A 674 -10.89 20.27 -27.45
CA PRO A 674 -12.14 19.55 -27.73
C PRO A 674 -12.07 18.57 -28.90
N GLN A 675 -11.25 18.88 -29.91
CA GLN A 675 -11.13 18.11 -31.14
C GLN A 675 -10.29 16.84 -30.98
N ASP A 676 -9.53 16.70 -29.89
CA ASP A 676 -8.72 15.51 -29.63
C ASP A 676 -9.61 14.29 -29.40
N ALA A 677 -9.21 13.15 -29.98
CA ALA A 677 -10.04 11.97 -30.05
C ALA A 677 -10.53 11.47 -28.67
N VAL A 678 -9.71 11.63 -27.63
CA VAL A 678 -10.05 11.27 -26.25
C VAL A 678 -11.20 12.12 -25.69
N TYR A 679 -11.20 13.43 -25.91
CA TYR A 679 -12.25 14.32 -25.41
C TYR A 679 -13.49 14.29 -26.30
N ARG A 680 -13.35 14.12 -27.62
CA ARG A 680 -14.48 13.81 -28.50
C ARG A 680 -15.20 12.53 -28.03
N SER A 681 -14.43 11.47 -27.80
CA SER A 681 -14.93 10.18 -27.31
C SER A 681 -15.69 10.33 -25.99
N LEU A 682 -15.07 10.94 -24.97
CA LEU A 682 -15.68 11.18 -23.66
C LEU A 682 -16.92 12.11 -23.73
N ALA A 683 -16.84 13.24 -24.43
CA ALA A 683 -17.94 14.20 -24.56
C ALA A 683 -19.16 13.60 -25.29
N SER A 684 -18.93 12.79 -26.34
CA SER A 684 -20.04 12.09 -27.02
C SER A 684 -20.70 11.04 -26.12
N ARG A 685 -19.94 10.36 -25.26
CA ARG A 685 -20.48 9.41 -24.27
C ARG A 685 -21.26 10.12 -23.20
N LEU A 686 -20.77 11.25 -22.69
CA LEU A 686 -21.52 12.12 -21.77
C LEU A 686 -22.84 12.59 -22.40
N ALA A 687 -22.81 13.07 -23.65
CA ALA A 687 -24.01 13.49 -24.38
C ALA A 687 -25.03 12.35 -24.53
N SER A 688 -24.60 11.21 -25.08
CA SER A 688 -25.44 10.02 -25.30
C SER A 688 -25.99 9.43 -24.00
N ARG A 689 -25.15 9.26 -22.98
CA ARG A 689 -25.56 8.67 -21.69
C ARG A 689 -26.44 9.63 -20.90
N CYS A 690 -26.11 10.92 -20.80
CA CYS A 690 -26.91 11.88 -20.03
C CYS A 690 -28.21 12.31 -20.74
N GLY A 691 -28.30 12.16 -22.07
CA GLY A 691 -29.46 12.57 -22.86
C GLY A 691 -29.61 14.10 -22.91
N LEU A 692 -28.49 14.81 -23.11
CA LEU A 692 -28.41 16.26 -23.19
C LEU A 692 -27.30 16.69 -24.17
N CYS A 693 -27.30 17.97 -24.58
CA CYS A 693 -26.26 18.48 -25.45
C CYS A 693 -25.01 18.85 -24.63
N VAL A 694 -23.84 18.34 -25.00
CA VAL A 694 -22.56 18.73 -24.38
C VAL A 694 -21.89 19.81 -25.25
N LEU A 695 -21.34 20.84 -24.65
CA LEU A 695 -20.46 21.82 -25.28
C LEU A 695 -19.06 21.66 -24.70
N SER A 696 -18.10 21.17 -25.48
CA SER A 696 -16.68 21.17 -25.09
C SER A 696 -15.98 22.39 -25.67
N ILE A 697 -15.15 23.08 -24.88
CA ILE A 697 -14.54 24.36 -25.26
C ILE A 697 -13.01 24.29 -25.31
N ASP A 698 -12.42 24.96 -26.30
CA ASP A 698 -10.97 25.15 -26.44
C ASP A 698 -10.54 26.39 -25.66
N TYR A 699 -10.53 26.29 -24.32
CA TYR A 699 -10.16 27.40 -23.45
C TYR A 699 -8.66 27.74 -23.60
N ARG A 700 -8.29 29.00 -23.36
CA ARG A 700 -6.90 29.45 -23.44
C ARG A 700 -5.98 28.64 -22.52
N LEU A 701 -4.93 28.06 -23.09
CA LEU A 701 -3.94 27.23 -22.38
C LEU A 701 -2.69 28.01 -21.99
N ALA A 702 -2.05 27.54 -20.93
CA ALA A 702 -0.67 27.89 -20.63
C ALA A 702 0.29 27.17 -21.61
N PRO A 703 1.46 27.75 -21.92
CA PRO A 703 2.02 28.99 -21.35
C PRO A 703 1.61 30.28 -22.06
N GLU A 704 1.03 30.23 -23.26
CA GLU A 704 0.65 31.45 -23.99
C GLU A 704 -0.33 32.32 -23.19
N HIS A 705 -1.14 31.67 -22.36
CA HIS A 705 -2.15 32.30 -21.52
C HIS A 705 -2.15 31.67 -20.12
N LEU A 706 -1.34 32.23 -19.23
CA LEU A 706 -1.29 31.89 -17.80
C LEU A 706 -2.63 32.15 -17.08
N PHE A 707 -2.74 31.64 -15.85
CA PHE A 707 -3.80 32.01 -14.90
C PHE A 707 -3.98 33.55 -14.86
N PRO A 708 -5.23 34.08 -14.93
CA PRO A 708 -6.52 33.39 -14.85
C PRO A 708 -7.20 33.09 -16.21
N ALA A 709 -6.48 33.05 -17.34
CA ALA A 709 -7.08 33.02 -18.68
C ALA A 709 -8.07 31.85 -18.91
N ALA A 710 -7.71 30.62 -18.52
CA ALA A 710 -8.60 29.46 -18.62
C ALA A 710 -9.88 29.64 -17.76
N PHE A 711 -9.75 30.22 -16.56
CA PHE A 711 -10.87 30.52 -15.67
C PHE A 711 -11.82 31.58 -16.24
N GLU A 712 -11.28 32.63 -16.86
CA GLU A 712 -12.08 33.64 -17.55
C GLU A 712 -12.92 33.02 -18.69
N ASP A 713 -12.31 32.13 -19.48
CA ASP A 713 -12.97 31.50 -20.61
C ASP A 713 -14.02 30.48 -20.17
N ALA A 714 -13.75 29.67 -19.15
CA ALA A 714 -14.75 28.79 -18.55
C ALA A 714 -15.92 29.56 -17.91
N SER A 715 -15.65 30.67 -17.23
CA SER A 715 -16.69 31.54 -16.66
C SER A 715 -17.51 32.26 -17.74
N ALA A 716 -16.90 32.64 -18.85
CA ALA A 716 -17.58 33.21 -20.02
C ALA A 716 -18.44 32.14 -20.75
N ALA A 717 -17.88 30.95 -20.98
CA ALA A 717 -18.58 29.82 -21.58
C ALA A 717 -19.83 29.41 -20.78
N LEU A 718 -19.74 29.39 -19.45
CA LEU A 718 -20.85 29.05 -18.56
C LEU A 718 -21.99 30.07 -18.61
N LYS A 719 -21.70 31.36 -18.86
CA LYS A 719 -22.73 32.37 -19.14
C LYS A 719 -23.29 32.22 -20.56
N TRP A 720 -22.42 31.97 -21.53
CA TRP A 720 -22.78 31.84 -22.94
C TRP A 720 -23.70 30.64 -23.20
N ILE A 721 -23.39 29.47 -22.64
CA ILE A 721 -24.16 28.22 -22.82
C ILE A 721 -25.58 28.30 -22.21
N GLN A 722 -25.84 29.26 -21.31
CA GLN A 722 -27.20 29.52 -20.82
C GLN A 722 -28.07 30.27 -21.83
N GLN A 723 -27.45 31.04 -22.73
CA GLN A 723 -28.11 31.90 -23.71
C GLN A 723 -28.07 31.33 -25.13
N HIS A 724 -27.11 30.45 -25.41
CA HIS A 724 -26.86 29.88 -26.74
C HIS A 724 -26.98 28.36 -26.72
N GLY A 725 -27.79 27.83 -27.63
CA GLY A 725 -27.99 26.40 -27.86
C GLY A 725 -27.27 25.90 -29.11
N PRO A 726 -27.33 24.59 -29.39
CA PRO A 726 -26.80 24.02 -30.62
C PRO A 726 -27.41 24.68 -31.87
N PRO A 727 -26.67 24.73 -33.00
CA PRO A 727 -27.21 25.11 -34.31
C PRO A 727 -28.38 24.18 -34.71
N GLU A 728 -29.49 24.75 -35.19
CA GLU A 728 -30.67 23.99 -35.63
C GLU A 728 -30.60 23.61 -37.12
N ASP A 729 -29.77 24.30 -37.90
CA ASP A 729 -29.54 24.12 -39.34
C ASP A 729 -28.23 23.36 -39.66
N GLY A 730 -27.41 23.05 -38.65
CA GLY A 730 -26.06 22.49 -38.82
C GLY A 730 -24.98 23.51 -39.19
N GLY A 731 -25.32 24.78 -39.40
CA GLY A 731 -24.46 25.83 -39.98
C GLY A 731 -23.38 26.41 -39.05
N GLY A 732 -22.97 25.69 -38.00
CA GLY A 732 -21.94 26.10 -37.03
C GLY A 732 -22.31 27.30 -36.12
N THR A 733 -23.38 28.04 -36.44
CA THR A 733 -23.82 29.23 -35.70
C THR A 733 -24.82 28.85 -34.62
N SER A 734 -24.48 29.10 -33.36
CA SER A 734 -25.30 28.67 -32.21
C SER A 734 -26.58 29.52 -32.07
N THR A 735 -27.70 28.85 -31.77
CA THR A 735 -29.02 29.49 -31.68
C THR A 735 -29.18 30.30 -30.39
N LYS A 736 -29.84 31.47 -30.45
CA LYS A 736 -30.25 32.21 -29.23
C LYS A 736 -31.41 31.49 -28.56
N LYS A 737 -31.10 30.53 -27.70
CA LYS A 737 -32.04 29.61 -27.05
C LYS A 737 -31.66 29.48 -25.59
N LEU A 738 -32.58 29.81 -24.67
CA LEU A 738 -32.31 29.72 -23.23
C LEU A 738 -32.19 28.25 -22.76
N ALA A 739 -31.26 27.99 -21.84
CA ALA A 739 -31.13 26.69 -21.18
C ALA A 739 -32.14 26.55 -20.02
N LYS A 740 -32.78 25.39 -19.89
CA LYS A 740 -33.61 25.01 -18.73
C LYS A 740 -32.76 24.42 -17.60
N ASP A 741 -31.83 23.55 -17.98
CA ASP A 741 -30.87 22.89 -17.11
C ASP A 741 -29.46 23.02 -17.70
N VAL A 742 -28.51 23.46 -16.89
CA VAL A 742 -27.09 23.46 -17.21
C VAL A 742 -26.34 22.61 -16.19
N PHE A 743 -25.50 21.72 -16.68
CA PHE A 743 -24.49 21.02 -15.90
C PHE A 743 -23.11 21.54 -16.29
N VAL A 744 -22.14 21.44 -15.38
CA VAL A 744 -20.73 21.71 -15.69
C VAL A 744 -19.94 20.47 -15.31
N CYS A 745 -19.17 19.93 -16.24
CA CYS A 745 -18.39 18.73 -16.05
C CYS A 745 -16.94 18.99 -16.49
N GLY A 746 -15.98 18.38 -15.84
CA GLY A 746 -14.62 18.35 -16.34
C GLY A 746 -13.76 17.33 -15.64
N ASP A 747 -12.64 16.98 -16.28
CA ASP A 747 -11.69 16.01 -15.77
C ASP A 747 -10.33 16.64 -15.44
N SER A 748 -9.61 16.12 -14.44
CA SER A 748 -8.31 16.66 -14.03
C SER A 748 -8.39 18.17 -13.70
N ALA A 749 -7.48 18.97 -14.27
CA ALA A 749 -7.54 20.44 -14.33
C ALA A 749 -8.91 20.99 -14.74
N GLY A 750 -9.58 20.39 -15.72
CA GLY A 750 -10.93 20.76 -16.16
C GLY A 750 -12.00 20.56 -15.07
N GLY A 751 -11.80 19.58 -14.17
CA GLY A 751 -12.64 19.37 -13.00
C GLY A 751 -12.51 20.48 -11.95
N GLY A 752 -11.28 20.92 -11.68
CA GLY A 752 -11.01 22.13 -10.89
C GLY A 752 -11.62 23.37 -11.52
N LEU A 753 -11.43 23.52 -12.83
CA LEU A 753 -11.97 24.63 -13.61
C LEU A 753 -13.51 24.68 -13.59
N ALA A 754 -14.17 23.51 -13.60
CA ALA A 754 -15.63 23.40 -13.50
C ALA A 754 -16.16 23.90 -12.16
N LEU A 755 -15.50 23.53 -11.06
CA LEU A 755 -15.79 24.02 -9.71
C LEU A 755 -15.57 25.55 -9.62
N ALA A 756 -14.40 26.04 -10.05
CA ALA A 756 -14.06 27.46 -10.04
C ALA A 756 -15.03 28.30 -10.90
N ALA A 757 -15.38 27.83 -12.09
CA ALA A 757 -16.35 28.49 -12.97
C ALA A 757 -17.71 28.63 -12.30
N CYS A 758 -18.22 27.60 -11.61
CA CYS A 758 -19.47 27.65 -10.85
C CYS A 758 -19.40 28.62 -9.66
N LEU A 759 -18.30 28.58 -8.89
CA LEU A 759 -18.02 29.47 -7.75
C LEU A 759 -17.96 30.96 -8.13
N SER A 760 -17.75 31.27 -9.42
CA SER A 760 -17.65 32.64 -9.96
C SER A 760 -18.97 33.28 -10.38
N GLN A 761 -20.06 32.51 -10.51
CA GLN A 761 -21.29 33.01 -11.13
C GLN A 761 -22.13 33.90 -10.20
N SER A 762 -23.00 34.73 -10.79
CA SER A 762 -23.98 35.52 -10.04
C SER A 762 -25.18 34.66 -9.61
N ALA A 763 -25.96 35.11 -8.63
CA ALA A 763 -27.15 34.39 -8.18
C ALA A 763 -28.19 34.18 -9.30
N ALA A 764 -28.28 35.09 -10.27
CA ALA A 764 -29.14 34.95 -11.44
C ALA A 764 -28.68 33.81 -12.36
N VAL A 765 -27.38 33.75 -12.68
CA VAL A 765 -26.75 32.72 -13.52
C VAL A 765 -26.81 31.34 -12.85
N ARG A 766 -26.68 31.26 -11.52
CA ARG A 766 -26.75 29.98 -10.78
C ARG A 766 -28.10 29.25 -10.91
N ARG A 767 -29.22 29.95 -11.13
CA ARG A 767 -30.58 29.36 -11.08
C ARG A 767 -30.83 28.24 -12.10
N SER A 768 -30.13 28.25 -13.23
CA SER A 768 -30.22 27.21 -14.25
C SER A 768 -29.16 26.12 -14.09
N ILE A 769 -28.17 26.29 -13.21
CA ILE A 769 -27.11 25.30 -12.99
C ILE A 769 -27.62 24.23 -12.01
N ARG A 770 -27.82 23.01 -12.51
CA ARG A 770 -28.34 21.85 -11.74
C ARG A 770 -27.26 21.03 -11.06
N GLY A 771 -26.03 21.07 -11.57
CA GLY A 771 -24.94 20.33 -10.95
C GLY A 771 -23.56 20.66 -11.54
N VAL A 772 -22.53 20.45 -10.71
CA VAL A 772 -21.13 20.44 -11.12
C VAL A 772 -20.55 19.05 -10.87
N LEU A 773 -19.77 18.57 -11.84
CA LEU A 773 -19.23 17.21 -11.89
C LEU A 773 -17.71 17.27 -12.08
N GLY A 774 -16.98 16.70 -11.14
CA GLY A 774 -15.52 16.57 -11.19
C GLY A 774 -15.12 15.12 -11.39
N LEU A 775 -14.41 14.82 -12.48
CA LEU A 775 -13.81 13.52 -12.74
C LEU A 775 -12.32 13.64 -12.40
N SER A 776 -11.86 13.02 -11.32
CA SER A 776 -10.47 13.16 -10.87
C SER A 776 -10.09 14.65 -10.76
N ALA A 777 -10.90 15.45 -10.05
CA ALA A 777 -10.82 16.91 -10.15
C ALA A 777 -9.62 17.48 -9.38
N TRP A 778 -8.72 18.17 -10.10
CA TRP A 778 -7.58 18.86 -9.51
C TRP A 778 -8.00 20.25 -9.01
N ALA A 779 -8.25 20.35 -7.71
CA ALA A 779 -8.82 21.48 -6.98
C ALA A 779 -7.82 22.18 -6.04
N ASP A 780 -6.64 21.62 -5.77
CA ASP A 780 -5.54 22.16 -4.97
C ASP A 780 -4.19 22.15 -5.74
N LEU A 781 -3.87 23.28 -6.38
CA LEU A 781 -2.60 23.48 -7.08
C LEU A 781 -1.40 23.74 -6.14
N THR A 782 -1.57 23.70 -4.81
CA THR A 782 -0.46 23.73 -3.84
C THR A 782 0.03 22.34 -3.45
N ALA A 783 -0.62 21.28 -3.94
CA ALA A 783 -0.32 19.89 -3.60
C ALA A 783 -0.24 19.66 -2.08
N SER A 784 -1.22 20.15 -1.32
CA SER A 784 -1.17 20.21 0.16
C SER A 784 -1.94 19.11 0.89
N THR A 785 -2.72 18.30 0.18
CA THR A 785 -3.55 17.24 0.76
C THR A 785 -2.77 15.93 1.02
N PRO A 786 -3.13 15.10 2.02
CA PRO A 786 -2.32 13.92 2.41
C PRO A 786 -2.18 12.82 1.34
N SER A 787 -3.08 12.73 0.37
CA SER A 787 -2.96 11.83 -0.77
C SER A 787 -1.76 12.14 -1.67
N TYR A 788 -1.25 13.38 -1.65
CA TYR A 788 0.02 13.73 -2.30
C TYR A 788 1.25 13.12 -1.64
N ASP A 789 1.16 12.59 -0.41
CA ASP A 789 2.23 11.84 0.25
C ASP A 789 1.94 10.34 0.20
N SER A 790 0.74 9.94 0.62
CA SER A 790 0.36 8.53 0.77
C SER A 790 0.13 7.77 -0.53
N ARG A 791 0.07 8.45 -1.68
CA ARG A 791 -0.10 7.84 -3.02
C ARG A 791 0.99 8.24 -4.03
N GLN A 792 2.18 8.68 -3.56
CA GLN A 792 3.31 8.99 -4.45
C GLN A 792 3.76 7.78 -5.29
N TRP A 793 4.11 8.05 -6.55
CA TRP A 793 4.55 7.04 -7.51
C TRP A 793 6.02 7.28 -7.86
N CYS A 794 6.93 6.41 -7.41
CA CYS A 794 8.36 6.51 -7.76
C CYS A 794 8.57 6.11 -9.23
N SER A 795 9.24 6.96 -10.02
CA SER A 795 9.22 6.91 -11.49
C SER A 795 10.02 5.79 -12.15
N ASP A 796 10.96 5.17 -11.44
CA ASP A 796 12.09 4.46 -12.07
C ASP A 796 11.75 3.02 -12.48
N THR A 797 10.45 2.74 -12.65
CA THR A 797 9.88 1.42 -12.46
C THR A 797 8.79 1.08 -13.48
N LEU A 798 9.25 0.96 -14.72
CA LEU A 798 8.67 0.18 -15.82
C LEU A 798 7.43 0.69 -16.57
N SER A 799 7.49 0.38 -17.86
CA SER A 799 6.56 0.62 -18.95
C SER A 799 5.15 0.05 -18.73
N GLY A 800 4.25 0.83 -18.12
CA GLY A 800 2.82 0.48 -18.00
C GLY A 800 1.92 1.70 -17.78
N ASP A 801 1.23 2.15 -18.84
CA ASP A 801 0.24 3.24 -18.88
C ASP A 801 0.73 4.63 -18.39
N ALA A 802 1.09 5.46 -19.37
CA ALA A 802 1.60 6.83 -19.24
C ALA A 802 0.59 7.88 -18.68
N VAL A 803 -0.44 7.43 -17.95
CA VAL A 803 -1.53 8.27 -17.43
C VAL A 803 -1.24 8.73 -15.99
N ASN A 804 -0.51 7.92 -15.22
CA ASN A 804 0.02 8.25 -13.89
C ASN A 804 1.56 8.38 -13.87
N ALA A 805 2.24 8.07 -14.98
CA ALA A 805 3.70 7.97 -15.03
C ALA A 805 4.37 9.36 -14.98
N GLY A 806 4.79 9.77 -13.78
CA GLY A 806 5.57 10.99 -13.55
C GLY A 806 4.84 12.10 -12.81
N VAL A 807 4.07 11.74 -11.76
CA VAL A 807 3.60 12.74 -10.78
C VAL A 807 4.05 12.33 -9.37
N ASP A 808 5.01 13.08 -8.85
CA ASP A 808 5.29 13.23 -7.42
C ASP A 808 4.87 14.65 -6.99
N ARG A 809 5.12 15.04 -5.73
CA ARG A 809 4.80 16.41 -5.26
C ARG A 809 5.57 17.50 -5.99
N ILE A 810 6.76 17.19 -6.49
CA ILE A 810 7.59 18.12 -7.25
C ILE A 810 6.95 18.32 -8.64
N SER A 811 6.68 17.25 -9.36
CA SER A 811 6.06 17.26 -10.69
C SER A 811 4.68 17.91 -10.70
N GLY A 812 3.82 17.57 -9.72
CA GLY A 812 2.50 18.21 -9.60
C GLY A 812 2.59 19.71 -9.31
N ARG A 813 3.63 20.15 -8.57
CA ARG A 813 3.91 21.56 -8.34
C ARG A 813 4.54 22.23 -9.56
N GLU A 814 5.36 21.54 -10.34
CA GLU A 814 5.91 22.02 -11.61
C GLU A 814 4.82 22.21 -12.68
N GLU A 815 3.85 21.30 -12.76
CA GLU A 815 2.66 21.48 -13.61
C GLU A 815 1.83 22.69 -13.18
N ALA A 816 1.63 22.87 -11.87
CA ALA A 816 0.93 24.04 -11.32
C ALA A 816 1.68 25.35 -11.62
N GLU A 817 3.00 25.38 -11.49
CA GLU A 817 3.88 26.50 -11.92
C GLU A 817 3.76 26.78 -13.43
N GLY A 818 3.55 25.74 -14.25
CA GLY A 818 3.29 25.88 -15.68
C GLY A 818 2.03 26.72 -15.98
N TYR A 819 0.96 26.51 -15.22
CA TYR A 819 -0.30 27.25 -15.34
C TYR A 819 -0.32 28.60 -14.63
N LEU A 820 0.22 28.66 -13.41
CA LEU A 820 0.20 29.85 -12.56
C LEU A 820 1.31 30.85 -12.92
N GLY A 821 2.29 30.43 -13.73
CA GLY A 821 3.51 31.17 -13.99
C GLY A 821 4.54 30.93 -12.88
N ARG A 822 5.76 31.40 -13.13
CA ARG A 822 6.91 31.07 -12.28
C ARG A 822 6.86 31.81 -10.92
N GLY A 823 6.87 31.07 -9.82
CA GLY A 823 6.56 31.53 -8.46
C GLY A 823 5.05 31.64 -8.20
N GLY A 824 4.23 31.15 -9.13
CA GLY A 824 2.79 31.28 -9.12
C GLY A 824 2.09 30.36 -8.11
N VAL A 825 2.67 29.23 -7.71
CA VAL A 825 2.10 28.38 -6.65
C VAL A 825 2.05 29.14 -5.32
N GLU A 826 3.13 29.84 -4.97
CA GLU A 826 3.19 30.65 -3.74
C GLU A 826 2.27 31.89 -3.81
N LEU A 827 2.18 32.55 -4.97
CA LEU A 827 1.42 33.79 -5.13
C LEU A 827 -0.08 33.56 -5.38
N HIS A 828 -0.44 32.48 -6.07
CA HIS A 828 -1.76 32.25 -6.66
C HIS A 828 -2.30 30.83 -6.45
N GLY A 829 -1.48 29.87 -5.99
CA GLY A 829 -1.91 28.50 -5.75
C GLY A 829 -2.99 28.36 -4.67
N ARG A 830 -3.17 29.35 -3.79
CA ARG A 830 -4.28 29.41 -2.82
C ARG A 830 -5.47 30.26 -3.27
N ASP A 831 -5.43 30.85 -4.47
CA ASP A 831 -6.57 31.59 -5.03
C ASP A 831 -7.67 30.60 -5.45
N TRP A 832 -8.89 30.79 -4.95
CA TRP A 832 -10.04 29.93 -5.25
C TRP A 832 -10.40 29.82 -6.74
N ARG A 833 -9.92 30.75 -7.57
CA ARG A 833 -10.08 30.74 -9.04
C ARG A 833 -9.16 29.74 -9.73
N ALA A 834 -8.04 29.40 -9.10
CA ALA A 834 -7.10 28.38 -9.53
C ALA A 834 -7.32 27.07 -8.77
N SER A 835 -7.42 27.18 -7.45
CA SER A 835 -7.56 26.08 -6.49
C SER A 835 -8.88 26.21 -5.73
N PRO A 836 -10.02 25.77 -6.30
CA PRO A 836 -11.34 25.88 -5.69
C PRO A 836 -11.46 25.18 -4.32
N PHE A 837 -10.53 24.29 -3.97
CA PHE A 837 -10.38 23.71 -2.63
C PHE A 837 -10.31 24.78 -1.54
N PHE A 838 -9.65 25.92 -1.80
CA PHE A 838 -9.50 27.04 -0.86
C PHE A 838 -10.63 28.09 -0.92
N ALA A 839 -11.71 27.86 -1.67
CA ALA A 839 -12.85 28.77 -1.70
C ALA A 839 -13.41 29.05 -0.30
N SER A 840 -13.90 30.27 -0.03
CA SER A 840 -14.46 30.62 1.28
C SER A 840 -15.76 29.83 1.55
N PRO A 841 -16.13 29.59 2.82
CA PRO A 841 -17.38 28.91 3.17
C PRO A 841 -18.63 29.51 2.50
N GLN A 842 -18.69 30.84 2.44
CA GLN A 842 -19.78 31.59 1.79
C GLN A 842 -19.83 31.33 0.28
N ARG A 843 -18.66 31.15 -0.36
CA ARG A 843 -18.57 30.85 -1.80
C ARG A 843 -18.92 29.37 -2.07
N LEU A 844 -18.47 28.43 -1.24
CA LEU A 844 -18.80 27.01 -1.38
C LEU A 844 -20.31 26.73 -1.25
N ARG A 845 -21.02 27.43 -0.34
CA ARG A 845 -22.49 27.40 -0.25
C ARG A 845 -23.21 27.83 -1.54
N SER A 846 -22.49 28.45 -2.48
CA SER A 846 -23.04 28.92 -3.75
C SER A 846 -22.88 27.95 -4.92
N LEU A 847 -22.28 26.77 -4.69
CA LEU A 847 -22.25 25.69 -5.68
C LEU A 847 -23.64 25.06 -5.87
N PRO A 848 -23.95 24.55 -7.08
CA PRO A 848 -25.09 23.64 -7.29
C PRO A 848 -24.80 22.27 -6.62
N SER A 849 -25.66 21.25 -6.79
CA SER A 849 -25.33 19.88 -6.38
C SER A 849 -23.98 19.44 -6.96
N VAL A 850 -23.19 18.69 -6.19
CA VAL A 850 -21.80 18.36 -6.55
C VAL A 850 -21.64 16.84 -6.63
N LEU A 851 -21.13 16.34 -7.75
CA LEU A 851 -20.66 14.95 -7.86
C LEU A 851 -19.16 14.92 -8.15
N LEU A 852 -18.39 14.26 -7.30
CA LEU A 852 -16.97 14.00 -7.51
C LEU A 852 -16.77 12.49 -7.70
N GLN A 853 -16.11 12.10 -8.79
CA GLN A 853 -15.69 10.72 -9.02
C GLN A 853 -14.17 10.69 -9.07
N VAL A 854 -13.54 9.87 -8.23
CA VAL A 854 -12.07 9.82 -8.12
C VAL A 854 -11.60 8.38 -7.93
N GLY A 855 -10.42 8.05 -8.42
CA GLY A 855 -9.78 6.75 -8.26
C GLY A 855 -9.06 6.65 -6.93
N ASP A 856 -8.97 5.45 -6.37
CA ASP A 856 -8.17 5.20 -5.16
C ASP A 856 -6.66 5.34 -5.42
N PHE A 857 -6.20 5.12 -6.66
CA PHE A 857 -4.78 5.26 -7.06
C PHE A 857 -4.51 6.65 -7.69
N GLU A 858 -4.88 7.70 -6.95
CA GLU A 858 -4.69 9.09 -7.36
C GLU A 858 -4.11 9.96 -6.22
N LEU A 859 -3.15 10.82 -6.55
CA LEU A 859 -2.59 11.84 -5.64
C LEU A 859 -3.61 12.88 -5.18
N ILE A 860 -4.66 13.10 -5.99
CA ILE A 860 -5.68 14.12 -5.81
C ILE A 860 -6.96 13.55 -5.14
N LEU A 861 -6.89 12.32 -4.62
CA LEU A 861 -7.97 11.63 -3.91
C LEU A 861 -8.57 12.49 -2.79
N ASP A 862 -7.73 13.01 -1.89
CA ASP A 862 -8.18 13.74 -0.71
C ASP A 862 -8.76 15.11 -1.07
N GLU A 863 -8.38 15.71 -2.18
CA GLU A 863 -9.00 16.96 -2.63
C GLU A 863 -10.50 16.76 -2.87
N SER A 864 -10.86 15.63 -3.49
CA SER A 864 -12.26 15.28 -3.75
C SER A 864 -12.99 14.89 -2.45
N VAL A 865 -12.37 14.08 -1.59
CA VAL A 865 -12.97 13.62 -0.34
C VAL A 865 -13.16 14.77 0.66
N LEU A 866 -12.12 15.56 0.91
CA LEU A 866 -12.15 16.66 1.88
C LEU A 866 -13.04 17.83 1.39
N LEU A 867 -13.07 18.13 0.09
CA LEU A 867 -14.00 19.14 -0.45
C LEU A 867 -15.46 18.72 -0.27
N GLN A 868 -15.78 17.44 -0.52
CA GLN A 868 -17.13 16.91 -0.30
C GLN A 868 -17.54 16.98 1.18
N GLN A 869 -16.65 16.61 2.10
CA GLN A 869 -16.89 16.71 3.54
C GLN A 869 -17.14 18.17 3.96
N ARG A 870 -16.34 19.11 3.41
CA ARG A 870 -16.49 20.55 3.63
C ARG A 870 -17.83 21.08 3.11
N LEU A 871 -18.28 20.61 1.95
CA LEU A 871 -19.59 20.96 1.39
C LEU A 871 -20.75 20.43 2.23
N ARG A 872 -20.70 19.17 2.68
CA ARG A 872 -21.72 18.61 3.58
C ARG A 872 -21.80 19.37 4.91
N LYS A 873 -20.65 19.70 5.53
CA LYS A 873 -20.59 20.55 6.73
C LYS A 873 -21.19 21.95 6.53
N LEU A 874 -21.23 22.44 5.28
CA LEU A 874 -21.83 23.73 4.91
C LEU A 874 -23.30 23.64 4.49
N GLY A 875 -23.97 22.51 4.76
CA GLY A 875 -25.40 22.33 4.46
C GLY A 875 -25.69 21.97 3.00
N HIS A 876 -24.74 21.31 2.32
CA HIS A 876 -24.91 20.78 0.98
C HIS A 876 -25.09 19.25 1.02
N PRO A 877 -26.30 18.72 1.32
CA PRO A 877 -26.52 17.29 1.49
C PRO A 877 -26.26 16.49 0.21
N ASP A 878 -26.55 17.10 -0.95
CA ASP A 878 -26.38 16.55 -2.29
C ASP A 878 -24.91 16.59 -2.79
N ALA A 879 -23.95 16.89 -1.91
CA ALA A 879 -22.53 16.73 -2.21
C ALA A 879 -22.15 15.25 -2.10
N GLU A 880 -21.91 14.63 -3.24
CA GLU A 880 -21.61 13.21 -3.42
C GLU A 880 -20.16 13.02 -3.87
N VAL A 881 -19.46 12.07 -3.27
CA VAL A 881 -18.14 11.60 -3.73
C VAL A 881 -18.20 10.10 -3.90
N ALA A 882 -17.69 9.60 -5.03
CA ALA A 882 -17.60 8.19 -5.35
C ALA A 882 -16.13 7.85 -5.62
N VAL A 883 -15.51 7.14 -4.67
CA VAL A 883 -14.14 6.62 -4.80
C VAL A 883 -14.21 5.26 -5.50
N TYR A 884 -13.40 5.07 -6.55
CA TYR A 884 -13.36 3.84 -7.34
C TYR A 884 -12.08 3.05 -7.02
N PRO A 885 -12.19 1.87 -6.38
CA PRO A 885 -11.03 1.08 -5.99
C PRO A 885 -10.13 0.69 -7.18
N ARG A 886 -8.82 0.86 -7.00
CA ARG A 886 -7.77 0.52 -7.98
C ARG A 886 -7.84 1.27 -9.32
N MET A 887 -8.60 2.36 -9.42
CA MET A 887 -8.63 3.21 -10.61
C MET A 887 -7.57 4.31 -10.53
N TRP A 888 -6.95 4.59 -11.68
CA TRP A 888 -5.93 5.63 -11.90
C TRP A 888 -6.56 6.94 -12.40
N HIS A 889 -5.76 7.98 -12.59
CA HIS A 889 -6.23 9.31 -12.97
C HIS A 889 -7.05 9.31 -14.28
N CYS A 890 -8.24 9.92 -14.24
CA CYS A 890 -9.13 10.09 -15.40
C CYS A 890 -9.49 8.78 -16.14
N TRP A 891 -9.59 7.64 -15.44
CA TRP A 891 -9.91 6.33 -16.03
C TRP A 891 -11.21 6.30 -16.87
N HIS A 892 -12.12 7.27 -16.70
CA HIS A 892 -13.34 7.49 -17.50
C HIS A 892 -13.08 7.53 -19.01
N GLN A 893 -11.88 7.95 -19.43
CA GLN A 893 -11.46 8.03 -20.83
C GLN A 893 -11.32 6.64 -21.51
N TYR A 894 -11.27 5.54 -20.73
CA TYR A 894 -10.86 4.20 -21.19
C TYR A 894 -12.02 3.20 -21.33
N GLU A 895 -13.25 3.64 -21.66
CA GLU A 895 -14.47 2.82 -21.65
C GLU A 895 -14.39 1.50 -22.48
N GLU A 896 -13.72 1.51 -23.65
CA GLU A 896 -13.50 0.30 -24.46
C GLU A 896 -12.11 -0.35 -24.28
N GLY A 897 -11.30 0.13 -23.32
CA GLY A 897 -10.03 -0.50 -22.88
C GLY A 897 -8.79 0.38 -23.03
N SER A 898 -7.68 -0.04 -22.41
CA SER A 898 -6.35 0.60 -22.46
C SER A 898 -5.43 0.01 -23.55
N GLY A 899 -5.98 -0.27 -24.73
CA GLY A 899 -5.23 -0.80 -25.89
C GLY A 899 -5.25 -2.34 -26.05
N LEU A 900 -5.68 -3.10 -25.04
CA LEU A 900 -5.89 -4.57 -25.15
C LEU A 900 -7.25 -4.95 -25.78
N GLY A 901 -8.07 -3.99 -26.21
CA GLY A 901 -9.40 -4.22 -26.81
C GLY A 901 -10.50 -4.73 -25.86
N GLN A 902 -10.18 -4.92 -24.58
CA GLN A 902 -11.08 -5.34 -23.51
C GLN A 902 -11.67 -4.12 -22.78
N PRO A 903 -13.01 -3.98 -22.67
CA PRO A 903 -13.63 -2.77 -22.12
C PRO A 903 -13.45 -2.62 -20.60
N LEU A 904 -13.05 -1.42 -20.15
CA LEU A 904 -12.92 -1.12 -18.72
C LEU A 904 -14.31 -0.96 -18.09
N LEU A 905 -14.79 -2.03 -17.44
CA LEU A 905 -16.11 -2.10 -16.82
C LEU A 905 -16.32 -1.02 -15.74
N GLN A 906 -15.25 -0.61 -15.07
CA GLN A 906 -15.22 0.45 -14.07
C GLN A 906 -15.49 1.83 -14.68
N ALA A 907 -14.93 2.14 -15.85
CA ALA A 907 -15.27 3.36 -16.60
C ALA A 907 -16.73 3.32 -17.10
N ARG A 908 -17.17 2.16 -17.60
CA ARG A 908 -18.59 1.92 -17.97
C ARG A 908 -19.56 2.08 -16.80
N LYS A 909 -19.13 1.78 -15.58
CA LYS A 909 -19.91 2.00 -14.36
C LYS A 909 -19.90 3.49 -13.99
N ALA A 910 -18.72 4.11 -13.91
CA ALA A 910 -18.56 5.53 -13.57
C ALA A 910 -19.41 6.46 -14.45
N LEU A 911 -19.37 6.27 -15.77
CA LEU A 911 -20.17 7.04 -16.73
C LEU A 911 -21.68 6.71 -16.70
N ARG A 912 -22.09 5.53 -16.24
CA ARG A 912 -23.51 5.20 -15.99
C ARG A 912 -24.04 5.87 -14.73
N ASP A 913 -23.27 5.80 -13.65
CA ASP A 913 -23.64 6.36 -12.35
C ASP A 913 -23.74 7.89 -12.45
N LEU A 914 -22.78 8.51 -13.15
CA LEU A 914 -22.81 9.93 -13.53
C LEU A 914 -24.07 10.27 -14.34
N ALA A 915 -24.37 9.49 -15.38
CA ALA A 915 -25.54 9.75 -16.22
C ALA A 915 -26.86 9.58 -15.44
N SER A 916 -26.93 8.64 -14.50
CA SER A 916 -28.06 8.49 -13.57
C SER A 916 -28.25 9.76 -12.73
N TRP A 917 -27.17 10.23 -12.10
CA TRP A 917 -27.13 11.44 -11.28
C TRP A 917 -27.58 12.71 -12.03
N VAL A 918 -27.19 12.84 -13.30
CA VAL A 918 -27.58 13.95 -14.21
C VAL A 918 -29.02 13.81 -14.73
N ARG A 919 -29.54 12.59 -14.87
CA ARG A 919 -30.91 12.35 -15.36
C ARG A 919 -31.98 12.66 -14.31
N VAL A 920 -31.70 12.41 -13.03
CA VAL A 920 -32.66 12.66 -11.93
C VAL A 920 -32.79 14.14 -11.55
N ARG A 921 -31.80 14.99 -11.88
CA ARG A 921 -31.83 16.43 -11.63
C ARG A 921 -32.35 17.19 -12.86
N LYS A 922 -33.55 17.75 -12.76
CA LYS A 922 -34.23 18.57 -13.78
C LYS A 922 -34.98 19.73 -13.12
N SER A 923 -35.29 20.79 -13.87
CA SER A 923 -36.31 21.77 -13.49
C SER A 923 -37.74 21.24 -13.60
#